data_AF-A4L2Y6-F1
#
_entry.id   AF-A4L2Y6-F1
#
_cell.length_a   1.000
_cell.length_b   1.000
_cell.length_c   1.000
_cell.angle_alpha   90.00
_cell.angle_beta   90.00
_cell.angle_gamma   90.00
#
_symmetry.space_group_name_H-M   'P 1'
#
loop_
_entity.id
_entity.type
_entity.pdbx_description
1 polymer ?
#
loop_
_entity_poly.entity_id
_entity_poly.type
_entity_poly.pdbx_seq_one_letter_code
_entity_poly.pdbx_strand_id
1 'polypeptide(L)'
;AVLPKSNSTRKIVHDRSELADAVKACLSQSRAEQVVVQQSLAGYKEIEVVVQRDSSGTMMLLSMIEDMDPIGIHAGDSIAFNPVQTLRDRQIQDIRDTAFAITRKLRIVGTNHIQFALDTNSDRFYVIKSSPYFDRITAFVSQSTGYPIAQVTAQLYAGKHLRDIDLGENYVHHAALIEPTMDHIAARVPIWGFNDLPKASRLLGTEKRSVGTVFGIGRSTIEALFKAIESRYHEPADFHLAAQKQLTDDQLIAKIVHPEAGRLFVLIEAMQRGYSVNELAEMTKIDPFYFEQINKMRLLIREIAEHPNKEPVLQKAKSYGLSNQLIARLWKTTSEQVYQMSLDHQLLTKYKEIEPSAGEFDQHTNSFYSAYEEENEISRTSQPSALVIGTGGLRLGLSNSGDYFVAMMLKELHNEGFNNVIVNSNPSSVTFNPELAEKRYVEPVTIENILQILRIEQPQYLFIPASYSKLLKSLQNYDLDVKIIVIPDELPTTAASSDRQRYSFNYVYDGNYAYPLGTMTDLFSPIALNYQSTALRYPADLPSSTYQNLNDQASVAVLKLEQPGLYQVIFEENDGEFNLIKVQPLSLPEVAFLSKALHISLPGIFTQLFTGKFDKMLEPKPVSGIVNYRATFPFKALRVKGGIPARNRVIGAQMQFLGE
;
A
#
# COMPACT_ATOMS: atom_id res chain seq x y z
N ALA A 1 -21.88 22.00 0.24
CA ALA A 1 -21.43 20.75 -0.41
C ALA A 1 -22.63 20.04 -1.00
N VAL A 2 -22.63 19.74 -2.29
CA VAL A 2 -23.70 18.94 -2.92
C VAL A 2 -23.57 17.52 -2.37
N LEU A 3 -24.40 17.15 -1.39
CA LEU A 3 -24.36 15.84 -0.74
C LEU A 3 -25.00 14.79 -1.66
N PRO A 4 -24.25 13.85 -2.25
CA PRO A 4 -24.86 12.77 -3.03
C PRO A 4 -25.66 11.81 -2.13
N LYS A 5 -26.71 11.20 -2.67
CA LYS A 5 -27.51 10.16 -1.99
C LYS A 5 -26.72 8.89 -1.71
N SER A 6 -25.74 8.56 -2.55
CA SER A 6 -24.86 7.40 -2.36
C SER A 6 -23.44 7.55 -2.93
N ASN A 7 -23.27 8.07 -4.16
CA ASN A 7 -21.97 8.26 -4.82
C ASN A 7 -21.89 9.65 -5.47
N SER A 8 -20.70 10.26 -5.50
CA SER A 8 -20.41 11.39 -6.38
C SER A 8 -20.21 10.89 -7.80
N THR A 9 -21.15 11.15 -8.70
CA THR A 9 -20.98 10.89 -10.14
C THR A 9 -20.23 12.06 -10.78
N ARG A 10 -19.10 11.78 -11.42
CA ARG A 10 -18.35 12.73 -12.25
C ARG A 10 -18.26 12.16 -13.66
N LYS A 11 -18.67 12.93 -14.66
CA LYS A 11 -18.66 12.50 -16.05
C LYS A 11 -18.17 13.65 -16.93
N ILE A 12 -17.19 13.36 -17.79
CA ILE A 12 -16.83 14.24 -18.90
C ILE A 12 -17.90 14.03 -19.97
N VAL A 13 -18.43 15.13 -20.50
CA VAL A 13 -19.47 15.13 -21.53
C VAL A 13 -18.92 15.82 -22.77
N HIS A 14 -19.13 15.22 -23.92
CA HIS A 14 -18.55 15.69 -25.20
C HIS A 14 -19.56 16.45 -26.05
N ASP A 15 -20.85 16.24 -25.80
CA ASP A 15 -21.92 16.90 -26.52
C ASP A 15 -23.12 17.23 -25.62
N ARG A 16 -24.09 17.93 -26.21
CA ARG A 16 -25.30 18.40 -25.52
C ARG A 16 -26.22 17.26 -25.08
N SER A 17 -26.25 16.16 -25.83
CA SER A 17 -27.06 14.98 -25.50
C SER A 17 -26.48 14.30 -24.26
N GLU A 18 -25.18 14.07 -24.23
CA GLU A 18 -24.48 13.50 -23.08
C GLU A 18 -24.59 14.38 -21.85
N LEU A 19 -24.54 15.71 -22.00
CA LEU A 19 -24.75 16.65 -20.91
C LEU A 19 -26.15 16.51 -20.32
N ALA A 20 -27.18 16.44 -21.16
CA ALA A 20 -28.57 16.29 -20.70
C ALA A 20 -28.75 14.98 -19.91
N ASP A 21 -28.21 13.88 -20.41
CA ASP A 21 -28.26 12.57 -19.75
C ASP A 21 -27.49 12.58 -18.43
N ALA A 22 -26.29 13.15 -18.42
CA ALA A 22 -25.44 13.25 -17.23
C ALA A 22 -26.09 14.09 -16.14
N VAL A 23 -26.65 15.26 -16.49
CA VAL A 23 -27.34 16.15 -15.55
C VAL A 23 -28.57 15.45 -14.98
N LYS A 24 -29.39 14.79 -15.81
CA LYS A 24 -30.57 14.03 -15.36
C LYS A 24 -30.19 12.93 -14.36
N ALA A 25 -29.14 12.17 -14.68
CA ALA A 25 -28.63 11.14 -13.79
C ALA A 25 -28.10 11.72 -12.48
N CYS A 26 -27.30 12.78 -12.52
CA CYS A 26 -26.70 13.40 -11.34
C CYS A 26 -27.75 14.06 -10.44
N LEU A 27 -28.77 14.73 -11.01
CA LEU A 27 -29.88 15.31 -10.24
C LEU A 27 -30.65 14.24 -9.48
N SER A 28 -30.95 13.08 -10.10
CA SER A 28 -31.64 11.97 -9.42
C SER A 28 -30.87 11.45 -8.18
N GLN A 29 -29.54 11.57 -8.23
CA GLN A 29 -28.62 11.12 -7.19
C GLN A 29 -28.24 12.21 -6.20
N SER A 30 -28.53 13.47 -6.48
CA SER A 30 -28.20 14.61 -5.62
C SER A 30 -29.24 14.73 -4.51
N ARG A 31 -28.83 14.79 -3.23
CA ARG A 31 -29.77 15.12 -2.14
C ARG A 31 -30.20 16.59 -2.19
N ALA A 32 -29.34 17.44 -2.72
CA ALA A 32 -29.56 18.87 -2.84
C ALA A 32 -30.18 19.28 -4.19
N GLU A 33 -30.50 18.32 -5.07
CA GLU A 33 -30.99 18.56 -6.43
C GLU A 33 -30.14 19.56 -7.23
N GLN A 34 -28.84 19.55 -6.96
CA GLN A 34 -27.85 20.41 -7.60
C GLN A 34 -26.85 19.58 -8.40
N VAL A 35 -26.41 20.16 -9.52
CA VAL A 35 -25.29 19.70 -10.34
C VAL A 35 -24.37 20.88 -10.60
N VAL A 36 -23.07 20.65 -10.51
CA VAL A 36 -22.07 21.65 -10.87
C VAL A 36 -21.51 21.27 -12.24
N VAL A 37 -21.68 22.17 -13.22
CA VAL A 37 -21.09 22.05 -14.55
C VAL A 37 -19.86 22.93 -14.59
N GLN A 38 -18.72 22.37 -14.99
CA GLN A 38 -17.44 23.06 -15.04
C GLN A 38 -16.84 22.92 -16.44
N GLN A 39 -16.00 23.89 -16.82
CA GLN A 39 -15.15 23.76 -17.99
C GLN A 39 -14.26 22.51 -17.85
N SER A 40 -14.10 21.76 -18.94
CA SER A 40 -13.17 20.65 -18.97
C SER A 40 -11.72 21.16 -18.85
N LEU A 41 -10.99 20.59 -17.90
CA LEU A 41 -9.55 20.80 -17.72
C LEU A 41 -8.76 19.59 -18.21
N ALA A 42 -9.40 18.69 -18.97
CA ALA A 42 -8.77 17.46 -19.43
C ALA A 42 -7.54 17.77 -20.30
N GLY A 43 -6.43 17.07 -20.04
CA GLY A 43 -5.16 17.28 -20.71
C GLY A 43 -4.22 18.29 -20.03
N TYR A 44 -4.69 19.04 -19.03
CA TYR A 44 -3.79 19.86 -18.19
C TYR A 44 -3.03 18.99 -17.20
N LYS A 45 -1.87 19.47 -16.74
CA LYS A 45 -1.09 18.80 -15.70
C LYS A 45 -1.84 18.83 -14.38
N GLU A 46 -1.90 17.72 -13.67
CA GLU A 46 -2.43 17.67 -12.30
C GLU A 46 -1.28 17.85 -11.30
N ILE A 47 -1.39 18.86 -10.43
CA ILE A 47 -0.40 19.19 -9.40
C ILE A 47 -1.09 19.12 -8.04
N GLU A 48 -0.61 18.26 -7.16
CA GLU A 48 -1.12 18.12 -5.80
C GLU A 48 -0.21 18.89 -4.84
N VAL A 49 -0.79 19.67 -3.93
CA VAL A 49 -0.06 20.59 -3.04
C VAL A 49 -0.48 20.33 -1.61
N VAL A 50 0.48 20.07 -0.72
CA VAL A 50 0.21 19.86 0.70
C VAL A 50 0.72 21.05 1.50
N VAL A 51 -0.20 21.72 2.19
CA VAL A 51 0.08 22.89 3.05
C VAL A 51 -0.24 22.53 4.50
N GLN A 52 0.56 23.04 5.43
CA GLN A 52 0.26 22.97 6.86
C GLN A 52 0.12 24.37 7.46
N ARG A 53 -0.84 24.54 8.38
CA ARG A 53 -1.15 25.83 9.01
C ARG A 53 -1.45 25.68 10.51
N ASP A 54 -0.93 26.57 11.34
CA ASP A 54 -1.34 26.67 12.75
C ASP A 54 -2.43 27.71 13.02
N SER A 55 -2.92 27.75 14.26
CA SER A 55 -3.93 28.70 14.72
C SER A 55 -3.44 30.16 14.73
N SER A 56 -2.13 30.40 14.88
CA SER A 56 -1.53 31.75 14.81
C SER A 56 -1.52 32.33 13.39
N GLY A 57 -1.63 31.45 12.38
CA GLY A 57 -1.64 31.80 10.97
C GLY A 57 -0.32 31.56 10.25
N THR A 58 0.66 30.98 10.92
CA THR A 58 1.89 30.47 10.31
C THR A 58 1.54 29.33 9.35
N MET A 59 2.11 29.34 8.15
CA MET A 59 1.84 28.37 7.10
C MET A 59 3.13 27.91 6.45
N MET A 60 3.14 26.65 6.02
CA MET A 60 4.27 26.02 5.35
C MET A 60 3.79 25.19 4.18
N LEU A 61 4.53 25.22 3.08
CA LEU A 61 4.41 24.28 1.99
C LEU A 61 5.20 23.02 2.36
N LEU A 62 4.52 21.88 2.47
CA LEU A 62 5.16 20.63 2.81
C LEU A 62 5.72 19.91 1.58
N SER A 63 5.01 19.98 0.45
CA SER A 63 5.45 19.41 -0.83
C SER A 63 4.47 19.79 -1.96
N MET A 64 4.98 19.74 -3.19
CA MET A 64 4.18 19.65 -4.42
C MET A 64 4.49 18.33 -5.15
N ILE A 65 3.46 17.67 -5.64
CA ILE A 65 3.50 16.39 -6.33
C ILE A 65 2.97 16.58 -7.75
N GLU A 66 3.64 15.98 -8.73
CA GLU A 66 3.26 16.02 -10.15
C GLU A 66 2.75 14.66 -10.60
N ASP A 67 1.52 14.59 -11.11
CA ASP A 67 1.03 13.38 -11.77
C ASP A 67 1.59 13.30 -13.21
N MET A 68 2.02 12.11 -13.60
CA MET A 68 2.50 11.82 -14.95
C MET A 68 1.36 11.87 -15.96
N ASP A 69 0.21 11.27 -15.61
CA ASP A 69 -0.98 11.34 -16.44
C ASP A 69 -1.71 12.67 -16.22
N PRO A 70 -2.15 13.33 -17.31
CA PRO A 70 -2.87 14.58 -17.21
C PRO A 70 -4.30 14.36 -16.69
N ILE A 71 -4.93 15.47 -16.32
CA ILE A 71 -6.32 15.52 -15.87
C ILE A 71 -7.22 14.83 -16.90
N GLY A 72 -8.14 14.04 -16.39
CA GLY A 72 -8.97 13.13 -17.17
C GLY A 72 -8.82 11.70 -16.66
N ILE A 73 -7.65 11.38 -16.12
CA ILE A 73 -7.40 10.21 -15.27
C ILE A 73 -7.41 10.69 -13.82
N HIS A 74 -8.01 9.91 -12.92
CA HIS A 74 -8.01 10.22 -11.49
C HIS A 74 -6.57 10.13 -10.94
N ALA A 75 -6.05 11.15 -10.24
CA ALA A 75 -4.69 11.18 -9.66
C ALA A 75 -4.26 9.87 -8.98
N GLY A 76 -5.14 9.29 -8.14
CA GLY A 76 -4.91 7.98 -7.50
C GLY A 76 -4.60 6.80 -8.44
N ASP A 77 -4.99 6.87 -9.71
CA ASP A 77 -4.69 5.89 -10.78
C ASP A 77 -3.49 6.27 -11.66
N SER A 78 -2.93 7.47 -11.46
CA SER A 78 -1.71 7.90 -12.14
C SER A 78 -0.45 7.54 -11.35
N ILE A 79 0.66 7.48 -12.07
CA ILE A 79 2.01 7.51 -11.50
C ILE A 79 2.29 8.96 -11.10
N ALA A 80 2.74 9.19 -9.88
CA ALA A 80 3.00 10.54 -9.36
C ALA A 80 4.42 10.67 -8.82
N PHE A 81 5.00 11.86 -8.93
CA PHE A 81 6.38 12.14 -8.51
C PHE A 81 6.42 13.26 -7.47
N ASN A 82 7.22 13.08 -6.43
CA ASN A 82 7.54 14.09 -5.43
C ASN A 82 9.06 14.27 -5.34
N PRO A 83 9.60 15.49 -5.46
CA PRO A 83 8.90 16.75 -5.78
C PRO A 83 8.43 16.83 -7.24
N VAL A 84 7.70 17.90 -7.58
CA VAL A 84 7.38 18.26 -8.99
C VAL A 84 8.66 18.28 -9.84
N GLN A 85 8.55 17.87 -11.11
CA GLN A 85 9.72 17.64 -11.98
C GLN A 85 9.84 18.70 -13.07
N THR A 86 8.73 19.27 -13.52
CA THR A 86 8.69 20.08 -14.76
C THR A 86 8.20 21.51 -14.56
N LEU A 87 7.93 21.91 -13.30
CA LEU A 87 7.47 23.25 -12.97
C LEU A 87 8.64 24.22 -12.84
N ARG A 88 8.42 25.44 -13.33
CA ARG A 88 9.33 26.57 -13.09
C ARG A 88 9.09 27.12 -11.69
N ASP A 89 10.12 27.69 -11.07
CA ASP A 89 10.00 28.32 -9.74
C ASP A 89 8.85 29.33 -9.68
N ARG A 90 8.69 30.19 -10.70
CA ARG A 90 7.54 31.11 -10.79
C ARG A 90 6.19 30.40 -10.67
N GLN A 91 6.01 29.28 -11.39
CA GLN A 91 4.76 28.50 -11.32
C GLN A 91 4.57 27.88 -9.93
N ILE A 92 5.65 27.40 -9.30
CA ILE A 92 5.64 26.88 -7.93
C ILE A 92 5.20 27.97 -6.95
N GLN A 93 5.79 29.17 -7.00
CA GLN A 93 5.42 30.27 -6.10
C GLN A 93 3.99 30.75 -6.34
N ASP A 94 3.55 30.89 -7.59
CA ASP A 94 2.18 31.33 -7.91
C ASP A 94 1.13 30.32 -7.38
N ILE A 95 1.40 29.02 -7.52
CA ILE A 95 0.54 27.95 -6.98
C ILE A 95 0.59 27.94 -5.45
N ARG A 96 1.77 28.09 -4.84
CA ARG A 96 1.98 28.14 -3.39
C ARG A 96 1.20 29.29 -2.76
N ASP A 97 1.31 30.49 -3.32
CA ASP A 97 0.60 31.68 -2.82
C ASP A 97 -0.92 31.48 -2.88
N THR A 98 -1.41 30.87 -3.96
CA THR A 98 -2.83 30.54 -4.09
C THR A 98 -3.26 29.48 -3.07
N ALA A 99 -2.46 28.44 -2.87
CA ALA A 99 -2.69 27.41 -1.86
C ALA A 99 -2.75 28.00 -0.44
N PHE A 100 -1.83 28.91 -0.11
CA PHE A 100 -1.82 29.65 1.15
C PHE A 100 -3.04 30.56 1.30
N ALA A 101 -3.42 31.28 0.24
CA ALA A 101 -4.60 32.15 0.25
C ALA A 101 -5.89 31.37 0.52
N ILE A 102 -6.07 30.20 -0.12
CA ILE A 102 -7.20 29.29 0.10
C ILE A 102 -7.21 28.79 1.55
N THR A 103 -6.06 28.28 2.02
CA THR A 103 -5.91 27.72 3.37
C THR A 103 -6.23 28.76 4.45
N ARG A 104 -5.72 29.99 4.27
CA ARG A 104 -6.00 31.14 5.15
C ARG A 104 -7.47 31.54 5.10
N LYS A 105 -8.09 31.62 3.92
CA LYS A 105 -9.48 32.04 3.76
C LYS A 105 -10.46 31.06 4.39
N LEU A 106 -10.17 29.76 4.29
CA LEU A 106 -10.93 28.69 4.92
C LEU A 106 -10.61 28.51 6.41
N ARG A 107 -9.62 29.24 6.94
CA ARG A 107 -9.17 29.21 8.34
C ARG A 107 -8.81 27.79 8.80
N ILE A 108 -8.22 27.01 7.90
CA ILE A 108 -7.81 25.63 8.21
C ILE A 108 -6.67 25.69 9.23
N VAL A 109 -6.76 24.85 10.26
CA VAL A 109 -5.66 24.51 11.17
C VAL A 109 -5.33 23.05 10.89
N GLY A 110 -4.06 22.67 10.91
CA GLY A 110 -3.60 21.36 10.47
C GLY A 110 -3.19 21.33 9.00
N THR A 111 -3.42 20.20 8.33
CA THR A 111 -3.03 19.98 6.93
C THR A 111 -4.17 20.30 5.95
N ASN A 112 -3.80 20.80 4.77
CA ASN A 112 -4.69 21.04 3.65
C ASN A 112 -4.03 20.55 2.36
N HIS A 113 -4.62 19.53 1.75
CA HIS A 113 -4.23 19.03 0.44
C HIS A 113 -5.09 19.70 -0.64
N ILE A 114 -4.46 20.40 -1.59
CA ILE A 114 -5.14 21.11 -2.69
C ILE A 114 -4.64 20.57 -4.02
N GLN A 115 -5.55 20.29 -4.95
CA GLN A 115 -5.23 19.82 -6.30
C GLN A 115 -5.43 20.96 -7.30
N PHE A 116 -4.47 21.11 -8.21
CA PHE A 116 -4.43 22.13 -9.25
C PHE A 116 -4.33 21.53 -10.64
N ALA A 117 -4.88 22.23 -11.62
CA ALA A 117 -4.73 21.98 -13.04
C ALA A 117 -3.83 23.05 -13.66
N LEU A 118 -2.68 22.71 -14.21
CA LEU A 118 -1.77 23.67 -14.85
C LEU A 118 -1.83 23.52 -16.38
N ASP A 119 -2.19 24.61 -17.07
CA ASP A 119 -2.11 24.71 -18.52
C ASP A 119 -0.68 24.97 -18.97
N THR A 120 -0.11 24.01 -19.69
CA THR A 120 1.27 24.06 -20.19
C THR A 120 1.48 25.11 -21.28
N ASN A 121 0.42 25.60 -21.91
CA ASN A 121 0.51 26.57 -23.01
C ASN A 121 0.38 28.03 -22.55
N SER A 122 -0.23 28.29 -21.38
CA SER A 122 -0.62 29.65 -20.98
C SER A 122 -0.22 30.04 -19.55
N ASP A 123 0.55 29.20 -18.84
CA ASP A 123 0.92 29.36 -17.42
C ASP A 123 -0.27 29.59 -16.47
N ARG A 124 -1.51 29.41 -16.96
CA ARG A 124 -2.74 29.51 -16.17
C ARG A 124 -2.91 28.23 -15.38
N PHE A 125 -3.36 28.35 -14.14
CA PHE A 125 -3.75 27.21 -13.34
C PHE A 125 -5.13 27.39 -12.72
N TYR A 126 -5.75 26.27 -12.38
CA TYR A 126 -7.10 26.20 -11.83
C TYR A 126 -7.11 25.32 -10.59
N VAL A 127 -7.89 25.69 -9.59
CA VAL A 127 -8.09 24.87 -8.39
C VAL A 127 -9.17 23.84 -8.65
N ILE A 128 -8.85 22.55 -8.46
CA ILE A 128 -9.77 21.43 -8.71
C ILE A 128 -10.51 21.05 -7.42
N LYS A 129 -9.76 20.88 -6.34
CA LYS A 129 -10.27 20.34 -5.07
C LYS A 129 -9.40 20.82 -3.90
N SER A 130 -10.01 21.00 -2.74
CA SER A 130 -9.32 21.12 -1.46
C SER A 130 -9.86 20.06 -0.49
N SER A 131 -8.93 19.35 0.16
CA SER A 131 -9.16 18.29 1.14
C SER A 131 -8.49 18.75 2.46
N PRO A 132 -9.23 19.40 3.38
CA PRO A 132 -8.69 20.00 4.60
C PRO A 132 -8.50 18.95 5.71
N TYR A 133 -7.86 17.82 5.40
CA TYR A 133 -7.63 16.71 6.33
C TYR A 133 -6.47 15.84 5.84
N PHE A 134 -5.92 15.03 6.75
CA PHE A 134 -4.86 14.07 6.44
C PHE A 134 -5.41 12.95 5.55
N ASP A 135 -4.89 12.83 4.34
CA ASP A 135 -5.30 11.84 3.37
C ASP A 135 -4.11 11.01 2.84
N ARG A 136 -4.35 10.21 1.79
CA ARG A 136 -3.34 9.31 1.21
C ARG A 136 -2.15 10.05 0.60
N ILE A 137 -2.37 11.24 0.03
CA ILE A 137 -1.30 12.06 -0.54
C ILE A 137 -0.50 12.69 0.59
N THR A 138 -1.18 13.16 1.64
CA THR A 138 -0.51 13.63 2.85
C THR A 138 0.38 12.54 3.47
N ALA A 139 -0.09 11.28 3.51
CA ALA A 139 0.73 10.16 3.95
C ALA A 139 1.96 9.93 3.05
N PHE A 140 1.76 9.94 1.73
CA PHE A 140 2.86 9.84 0.76
C PHE A 140 3.90 10.95 0.93
N VAL A 141 3.48 12.21 1.14
CA VAL A 141 4.39 13.33 1.43
C VAL A 141 5.14 13.10 2.73
N SER A 142 4.46 12.67 3.80
CA SER A 142 5.13 12.40 5.08
C SER A 142 6.24 11.36 4.93
N GLN A 143 5.99 10.30 4.15
CA GLN A 143 6.97 9.23 3.96
C GLN A 143 8.09 9.58 2.96
N SER A 144 7.83 10.47 2.02
CA SER A 144 8.84 10.88 1.02
C SER A 144 9.64 12.10 1.43
N THR A 145 9.16 12.91 2.37
CA THR A 145 9.92 14.08 2.88
C THR A 145 10.62 13.80 4.21
N GLY A 146 10.26 12.71 4.91
CA GLY A 146 10.71 12.47 6.28
C GLY A 146 10.05 13.39 7.32
N TYR A 147 9.22 14.35 6.91
CA TYR A 147 8.55 15.26 7.83
C TYR A 147 7.33 14.58 8.50
N PRO A 148 7.18 14.60 9.84
CA PRO A 148 6.17 13.84 10.57
C PRO A 148 4.79 14.54 10.58
N ILE A 149 4.15 14.64 9.42
CA ILE A 149 2.92 15.43 9.21
C ILE A 149 1.80 15.04 10.18
N ALA A 150 1.60 13.73 10.41
CA ALA A 150 0.53 13.24 11.28
C ALA A 150 0.72 13.71 12.74
N GLN A 151 1.94 13.58 13.27
CA GLN A 151 2.29 14.00 14.63
C GLN A 151 2.16 15.52 14.80
N VAL A 152 2.69 16.30 13.86
CA VAL A 152 2.57 17.77 13.89
C VAL A 152 1.09 18.16 13.80
N THR A 153 0.33 17.56 12.87
CA THR A 153 -1.10 17.87 12.69
C THR A 153 -1.92 17.57 13.95
N ALA A 154 -1.65 16.46 14.64
CA ALA A 154 -2.30 16.14 15.91
C ALA A 154 -2.02 17.20 16.99
N GLN A 155 -0.78 17.68 17.09
CA GLN A 155 -0.41 18.72 18.04
C GLN A 155 -1.03 20.09 17.69
N LEU A 156 -1.16 20.42 16.40
CA LEU A 156 -1.88 21.61 15.95
C LEU A 156 -3.37 21.55 16.29
N TYR A 157 -4.01 20.39 16.16
CA TYR A 157 -5.39 20.18 16.60
C TYR A 157 -5.55 20.28 18.12
N ALA A 158 -4.52 19.95 18.88
CA ALA A 158 -4.47 20.18 20.32
C ALA A 158 -4.22 21.65 20.71
N GLY A 159 -4.06 22.55 19.75
CA GLY A 159 -3.94 23.99 19.96
C GLY A 159 -2.52 24.53 20.05
N LYS A 160 -1.49 23.69 19.85
CA LYS A 160 -0.10 24.17 19.79
C LYS A 160 0.15 24.96 18.49
N HIS A 161 1.10 25.89 18.52
CA HIS A 161 1.63 26.52 17.30
C HIS A 161 2.83 25.72 16.77
N LEU A 162 3.16 25.87 15.48
CA LEU A 162 4.29 25.16 14.86
C LEU A 162 5.61 25.39 15.62
N ARG A 163 5.84 26.62 16.09
CA ARG A 163 7.04 27.00 16.84
C ARG A 163 7.18 26.31 18.21
N ASP A 164 6.06 25.85 18.77
CA ASP A 164 5.98 25.24 20.12
C ASP A 164 5.98 23.71 20.06
N ILE A 165 6.02 23.13 18.86
CA ILE A 165 6.03 21.69 18.65
C ILE A 165 7.48 21.19 18.73
N ASP A 166 7.71 20.34 19.72
CA ASP A 166 8.91 19.53 19.84
C ASP A 166 8.65 18.16 19.20
N LEU A 167 9.55 17.75 18.31
CA LEU A 167 9.52 16.47 17.60
C LEU A 167 10.42 15.41 18.24
N GLY A 168 11.12 15.76 19.33
CA GLY A 168 12.04 14.89 20.05
C GLY A 168 13.47 14.92 19.49
N GLU A 169 14.32 14.10 20.09
CA GLU A 169 15.79 14.12 19.91
C GLU A 169 16.25 13.80 18.48
N ASN A 170 15.41 13.13 17.68
CA ASN A 170 15.72 12.76 16.30
C ASN A 170 15.67 13.94 15.32
N TYR A 171 15.14 15.08 15.75
CA TYR A 171 14.97 16.27 14.92
C TYR A 171 15.66 17.46 15.56
N VAL A 172 16.13 18.41 14.76
CA VAL A 172 16.66 19.66 15.30
C VAL A 172 15.57 20.47 15.98
N HIS A 173 16.00 21.37 16.87
CA HIS A 173 15.10 22.31 17.52
C HIS A 173 14.30 23.11 16.48
N HIS A 174 12.99 23.23 16.68
CA HIS A 174 12.04 23.85 15.73
C HIS A 174 11.93 23.16 14.37
N ALA A 175 12.30 21.89 14.22
CA ALA A 175 12.08 21.13 12.98
C ALA A 175 10.61 21.06 12.54
N ALA A 176 9.65 21.26 13.45
CA ALA A 176 8.24 21.41 13.08
C ALA A 176 7.92 22.70 12.30
N LEU A 177 8.87 23.62 12.16
CA LEU A 177 8.75 24.89 11.44
C LEU A 177 9.75 24.95 10.27
N ILE A 178 9.79 23.90 9.45
CA ILE A 178 10.59 23.85 8.22
C ILE A 178 9.70 23.51 7.02
N GLU A 179 9.98 24.10 5.87
CA GLU A 179 9.46 23.61 4.59
C GLU A 179 10.40 22.51 4.11
N PRO A 180 9.92 21.25 3.99
CA PRO A 180 10.79 20.14 3.65
C PRO A 180 11.44 20.31 2.28
N THR A 181 12.73 19.99 2.20
CA THR A 181 13.50 19.93 0.95
C THR A 181 14.00 18.51 0.77
N MET A 182 13.89 17.98 -0.45
CA MET A 182 14.27 16.61 -0.78
C MET A 182 15.50 16.61 -1.67
N ASP A 183 16.49 15.78 -1.33
CA ASP A 183 17.67 15.47 -2.15
C ASP A 183 17.47 14.19 -3.00
N HIS A 184 16.24 13.71 -3.07
CA HIS A 184 15.84 12.49 -3.74
C HIS A 184 14.46 12.66 -4.39
N ILE A 185 14.06 11.66 -5.17
CA ILE A 185 12.78 11.61 -5.86
C ILE A 185 12.01 10.40 -5.36
N ALA A 186 10.73 10.60 -5.03
CA ALA A 186 9.78 9.55 -4.73
C ALA A 186 8.80 9.37 -5.89
N ALA A 187 8.62 8.13 -6.35
CA ALA A 187 7.65 7.77 -7.38
C ALA A 187 6.56 6.87 -6.78
N ARG A 188 5.30 7.28 -6.90
CA ARG A 188 4.12 6.51 -6.48
C ARG A 188 3.52 5.81 -7.70
N VAL A 189 3.24 4.51 -7.58
CA VAL A 189 2.64 3.70 -8.65
C VAL A 189 1.37 3.01 -8.14
N PRO A 190 0.26 3.03 -8.90
CA PRO A 190 -0.97 2.33 -8.55
C PRO A 190 -0.85 0.81 -8.64
N ILE A 191 -1.62 0.11 -7.79
CA ILE A 191 -1.82 -1.34 -7.82
C ILE A 191 -3.26 -1.66 -8.19
N TRP A 192 -3.45 -2.70 -8.99
CA TRP A 192 -4.74 -3.11 -9.50
C TRP A 192 -5.22 -4.40 -8.83
N GLY A 193 -6.52 -4.70 -8.99
CA GLY A 193 -7.18 -5.88 -8.41
C GLY A 193 -7.74 -6.82 -9.47
N PHE A 194 -7.22 -6.79 -10.71
CA PHE A 194 -7.87 -7.45 -11.86
C PHE A 194 -7.80 -8.98 -11.82
N ASN A 195 -6.84 -9.56 -11.10
CA ASN A 195 -6.77 -11.02 -10.93
C ASN A 195 -8.00 -11.53 -10.15
N ASP A 196 -8.38 -10.84 -9.07
CA ASP A 196 -9.55 -11.18 -8.26
C ASP A 196 -10.87 -10.69 -8.88
N LEU A 197 -10.80 -9.66 -9.73
CA LEU A 197 -11.93 -9.02 -10.43
C LEU A 197 -11.72 -8.97 -11.95
N PRO A 198 -11.76 -10.11 -12.66
CA PRO A 198 -11.47 -10.17 -14.09
C PRO A 198 -12.48 -9.41 -14.97
N LYS A 199 -13.71 -9.20 -14.46
CA LYS A 199 -14.77 -8.43 -15.13
C LYS A 199 -14.69 -6.91 -14.88
N ALA A 200 -13.76 -6.45 -14.05
CA ALA A 200 -13.61 -5.02 -13.81
C ALA A 200 -13.06 -4.31 -15.05
N SER A 201 -13.58 -3.12 -15.33
CA SER A 201 -13.07 -2.30 -16.43
C SER A 201 -11.65 -1.86 -16.13
N ARG A 202 -10.78 -1.99 -17.13
CA ARG A 202 -9.40 -1.50 -17.10
C ARG A 202 -9.26 -0.06 -17.58
N LEU A 203 -10.33 0.52 -18.14
CA LEU A 203 -10.33 1.88 -18.66
C LEU A 203 -10.17 2.89 -17.51
N LEU A 204 -9.14 3.73 -17.64
CA LEU A 204 -8.85 4.82 -16.71
C LEU A 204 -9.68 6.04 -17.08
N GLY A 205 -10.07 6.78 -16.06
CA GLY A 205 -10.85 8.00 -16.20
C GLY A 205 -10.93 8.74 -14.87
N THR A 206 -11.88 9.65 -14.74
CA THR A 206 -12.05 10.47 -13.52
C THR A 206 -12.52 9.69 -12.28
N GLU A 207 -12.89 8.42 -12.44
CA GLU A 207 -13.24 7.50 -11.34
C GLU A 207 -12.08 6.54 -11.08
N LYS A 208 -11.61 6.49 -9.84
CA LYS A 208 -10.53 5.61 -9.39
C LYS A 208 -10.84 4.12 -9.65
N ARG A 209 -9.86 3.39 -10.18
CA ARG A 209 -9.87 1.94 -10.44
C ARG A 209 -8.83 1.16 -9.62
N SER A 210 -7.76 1.82 -9.17
CA SER A 210 -6.72 1.18 -8.36
C SER A 210 -7.21 0.85 -6.94
N VAL A 211 -6.76 -0.29 -6.44
CA VAL A 211 -7.11 -0.80 -5.10
C VAL A 211 -6.10 -0.35 -4.03
N GLY A 212 -4.86 -0.12 -4.45
CA GLY A 212 -3.75 0.29 -3.58
C GLY A 212 -2.70 1.07 -4.35
N THR A 213 -1.61 1.41 -3.68
CA THR A 213 -0.45 2.09 -4.24
C THR A 213 0.81 1.57 -3.57
N VAL A 214 1.91 1.59 -4.29
CA VAL A 214 3.27 1.48 -3.74
C VAL A 214 4.08 2.70 -4.14
N PHE A 215 5.22 2.89 -3.49
CA PHE A 215 6.19 3.89 -3.89
C PHE A 215 7.62 3.35 -3.82
N GLY A 216 8.52 4.06 -4.48
CA GLY A 216 9.96 3.85 -4.44
C GLY A 216 10.67 5.18 -4.39
N ILE A 217 11.83 5.20 -3.75
CA ILE A 217 12.68 6.39 -3.62
C ILE A 217 14.05 6.11 -4.25
N GLY A 218 14.56 7.09 -5.01
CA GLY A 218 15.89 7.07 -5.57
C GLY A 218 16.42 8.48 -5.85
N ARG A 219 17.70 8.59 -6.19
CA ARG A 219 18.40 9.84 -6.54
C ARG A 219 18.00 10.37 -7.92
N SER A 220 17.27 9.58 -8.70
CA SER A 220 16.75 9.98 -10.01
C SER A 220 15.32 9.50 -10.23
N THR A 221 14.59 10.15 -11.12
CA THR A 221 13.23 9.74 -11.54
C THR A 221 13.19 8.29 -12.00
N ILE A 222 14.24 7.85 -12.72
CA ILE A 222 14.37 6.51 -13.27
C ILE A 222 14.53 5.48 -12.15
N GLU A 223 15.43 5.74 -11.20
CA GLU A 223 15.67 4.85 -10.06
C GLU A 223 14.42 4.70 -9.18
N ALA A 224 13.80 5.83 -8.82
CA ALA A 224 12.57 5.85 -8.04
C ALA A 224 11.46 5.05 -8.73
N LEU A 225 11.31 5.21 -10.05
CA LEU A 225 10.30 4.51 -10.83
C LEU A 225 10.58 3.01 -10.97
N PHE A 226 11.84 2.59 -11.19
CA PHE A 226 12.20 1.16 -11.21
C PHE A 226 11.88 0.50 -9.87
N LYS A 227 12.29 1.12 -8.76
CA LYS A 227 11.95 0.62 -7.42
C LYS A 227 10.45 0.57 -7.18
N ALA A 228 9.70 1.62 -7.53
CA ALA A 228 8.26 1.64 -7.34
C ALA A 228 7.54 0.56 -8.17
N ILE A 229 8.03 0.29 -9.39
CA ILE A 229 7.52 -0.79 -10.25
C ILE A 229 7.80 -2.16 -9.62
N GLU A 230 9.02 -2.38 -9.12
CA GLU A 230 9.45 -3.64 -8.49
C GLU A 230 8.72 -3.90 -7.16
N SER A 231 8.39 -2.84 -6.42
CA SER A 231 7.58 -2.90 -5.20
C SER A 231 6.17 -3.48 -5.44
N ARG A 232 5.70 -3.58 -6.69
CA ARG A 232 4.47 -4.30 -7.05
C ARG A 232 4.70 -5.81 -7.16
N TYR A 233 5.24 -6.41 -6.11
CA TYR A 233 5.67 -7.82 -6.08
C TYR A 233 4.61 -8.82 -6.61
N HIS A 234 3.33 -8.54 -6.43
CA HIS A 234 2.21 -9.39 -6.84
C HIS A 234 1.68 -9.11 -8.28
N GLU A 235 2.24 -8.10 -8.95
CA GLU A 235 1.96 -7.72 -10.34
C GLU A 235 3.29 -7.53 -11.11
N PRO A 236 4.02 -8.62 -11.41
CA PRO A 236 5.34 -8.52 -12.04
C PRO A 236 5.28 -7.82 -13.40
N ALA A 237 6.14 -6.82 -13.60
CA ALA A 237 6.18 -5.95 -14.78
C ALA A 237 6.31 -6.69 -16.12
N ASP A 238 7.00 -7.84 -16.13
CA ASP A 238 7.28 -8.64 -17.32
C ASP A 238 6.03 -9.15 -18.02
N PHE A 239 5.00 -9.50 -17.23
CA PHE A 239 3.73 -9.97 -17.78
C PHE A 239 3.08 -8.87 -18.63
N HIS A 240 3.22 -7.61 -18.20
CA HIS A 240 2.63 -6.49 -18.91
C HIS A 240 3.35 -6.16 -20.21
N LEU A 241 4.69 -6.23 -20.24
CA LEU A 241 5.48 -5.98 -21.46
C LEU A 241 5.26 -7.05 -22.52
N ALA A 242 5.25 -8.33 -22.14
CA ALA A 242 5.00 -9.43 -23.08
C ALA A 242 3.59 -9.37 -23.69
N ALA A 243 2.60 -8.98 -22.88
CA ALA A 243 1.23 -8.79 -23.36
C ALA A 243 1.11 -7.63 -24.37
N GLN A 244 1.85 -6.53 -24.18
CA GLN A 244 1.77 -5.40 -25.11
C GLN A 244 2.39 -5.70 -26.49
N LYS A 245 3.45 -6.53 -26.53
CA LYS A 245 4.09 -6.94 -27.80
C LYS A 245 3.15 -7.68 -28.76
N GLN A 246 2.07 -8.27 -28.25
CA GLN A 246 1.09 -9.01 -29.05
C GLN A 246 0.02 -8.11 -29.68
N LEU A 247 -0.01 -6.82 -29.34
CA LEU A 247 -1.01 -5.89 -29.87
C LEU A 247 -0.75 -5.57 -31.35
N THR A 248 -1.82 -5.44 -32.13
CA THR A 248 -1.75 -4.81 -33.44
C THR A 248 -1.55 -3.28 -33.31
N ASP A 249 -1.13 -2.61 -34.37
CA ASP A 249 -0.94 -1.15 -34.33
C ASP A 249 -2.25 -0.41 -34.02
N ASP A 250 -3.39 -0.85 -34.59
CA ASP A 250 -4.70 -0.29 -34.29
C ASP A 250 -5.08 -0.45 -32.80
N GLN A 251 -4.80 -1.62 -32.22
CA GLN A 251 -5.05 -1.88 -30.80
C GLN A 251 -4.13 -1.03 -29.91
N LEU A 252 -2.88 -0.84 -30.31
CA LEU A 252 -1.92 -0.01 -29.59
C LEU A 252 -2.37 1.46 -29.59
N ILE A 253 -2.71 2.01 -30.76
CA ILE A 253 -3.24 3.38 -30.89
C ILE A 253 -4.49 3.55 -30.03
N ALA A 254 -5.43 2.60 -30.10
CA ALA A 254 -6.63 2.65 -29.28
C ALA A 254 -6.32 2.73 -27.78
N LYS A 255 -5.30 1.99 -27.30
CA LYS A 255 -4.88 2.02 -25.88
C LYS A 255 -4.06 3.27 -25.49
N ILE A 256 -3.41 3.94 -26.45
CA ILE A 256 -2.74 5.23 -26.21
C ILE A 256 -3.78 6.32 -25.99
N VAL A 257 -4.80 6.34 -26.86
CA VAL A 257 -5.91 7.32 -26.85
C VAL A 257 -6.90 7.05 -25.71
N HIS A 258 -7.23 5.79 -25.46
CA HIS A 258 -8.11 5.36 -24.38
C HIS A 258 -7.30 4.64 -23.30
N PRO A 259 -6.80 5.39 -22.29
CA PRO A 259 -5.84 4.87 -21.34
C PRO A 259 -6.44 3.74 -20.52
N GLU A 260 -5.72 2.62 -20.45
CA GLU A 260 -6.04 1.50 -19.57
C GLU A 260 -4.98 1.35 -18.47
N ALA A 261 -5.34 0.63 -17.41
CA ALA A 261 -4.40 0.24 -16.37
C ALA A 261 -3.17 -0.46 -16.95
N GLY A 262 -1.98 -0.05 -16.47
CA GLY A 262 -0.71 -0.49 -17.05
C GLY A 262 -0.26 0.35 -18.26
N ARG A 263 -0.84 1.53 -18.49
CA ARG A 263 -0.53 2.46 -19.58
C ARG A 263 0.97 2.66 -19.84
N LEU A 264 1.78 2.75 -18.78
CA LEU A 264 3.24 2.89 -18.90
C LEU A 264 3.85 1.84 -19.86
N PHE A 265 3.41 0.59 -19.79
CA PHE A 265 3.92 -0.49 -20.63
C PHE A 265 3.45 -0.39 -22.09
N VAL A 266 2.24 0.17 -22.31
CA VAL A 266 1.72 0.48 -23.65
C VAL A 266 2.57 1.58 -24.29
N LEU A 267 2.92 2.61 -23.52
CA LEU A 267 3.76 3.72 -24.00
C LEU A 267 5.18 3.25 -24.31
N ILE A 268 5.77 2.37 -23.49
CA ILE A 268 7.07 1.75 -23.76
C ILE A 268 7.04 0.97 -25.09
N GLU A 269 5.99 0.17 -25.33
CA GLU A 269 5.82 -0.57 -26.59
C GLU A 269 5.67 0.38 -27.79
N ALA A 270 4.90 1.46 -27.65
CA ALA A 270 4.77 2.46 -28.72
C ALA A 270 6.12 3.09 -29.10
N MET A 271 6.94 3.45 -28.11
CA MET A 271 8.29 3.95 -28.37
C MET A 271 9.19 2.89 -29.02
N GLN A 272 9.00 1.60 -28.71
CA GLN A 272 9.71 0.51 -29.38
C GLN A 272 9.33 0.38 -30.86
N ARG A 273 8.08 0.72 -31.22
CA ARG A 273 7.60 0.74 -32.61
C ARG A 273 7.93 2.02 -33.38
N GLY A 274 8.65 2.95 -32.76
CA GLY A 274 9.17 4.15 -33.43
C GLY A 274 8.33 5.41 -33.26
N TYR A 275 7.29 5.40 -32.41
CA TYR A 275 6.58 6.63 -32.06
C TYR A 275 7.52 7.61 -31.36
N SER A 276 7.53 8.86 -31.83
CA SER A 276 8.32 9.93 -31.26
C SER A 276 7.72 10.47 -29.96
N VAL A 277 8.56 11.12 -29.15
CA VAL A 277 8.12 11.79 -27.91
C VAL A 277 7.04 12.83 -28.19
N ASN A 278 7.16 13.59 -29.28
CA ASN A 278 6.20 14.63 -29.63
C ASN A 278 4.83 14.04 -30.01
N GLU A 279 4.79 12.97 -30.81
CA GLU A 279 3.54 12.30 -31.17
C GLU A 279 2.83 11.75 -29.92
N LEU A 280 3.57 11.07 -29.04
CA LEU A 280 2.99 10.53 -27.82
C LEU A 280 2.53 11.63 -26.86
N ALA A 281 3.30 12.69 -26.69
CA ALA A 281 2.90 13.84 -25.88
C ALA A 281 1.64 14.52 -26.45
N GLU A 282 1.53 14.64 -27.77
CA GLU A 282 0.34 15.20 -28.41
C GLU A 282 -0.90 14.31 -28.20
N MET A 283 -0.76 12.99 -28.37
CA MET A 283 -1.86 12.03 -28.22
C MET A 283 -2.31 11.86 -26.77
N THR A 284 -1.38 11.90 -25.82
CA THR A 284 -1.66 11.56 -24.41
C THR A 284 -1.79 12.76 -23.50
N LYS A 285 -1.25 13.92 -23.91
CA LYS A 285 -1.03 15.13 -23.10
C LYS A 285 -0.12 14.93 -21.88
N ILE A 286 0.60 13.81 -21.80
CA ILE A 286 1.67 13.58 -20.83
C ILE A 286 2.84 14.51 -21.18
N ASP A 287 3.52 15.06 -20.17
CA ASP A 287 4.66 15.93 -20.40
C ASP A 287 5.81 15.21 -21.14
N PRO A 288 6.42 15.82 -22.17
CA PRO A 288 7.56 15.27 -22.88
C PRO A 288 8.70 14.77 -21.99
N PHE A 289 8.93 15.41 -20.84
CA PHE A 289 9.94 15.00 -19.86
C PHE A 289 9.80 13.53 -19.47
N TYR A 290 8.58 13.05 -19.19
CA TYR A 290 8.37 11.68 -18.76
C TYR A 290 8.65 10.67 -19.88
N PHE A 291 8.34 11.01 -21.13
CA PHE A 291 8.72 10.19 -22.27
C PHE A 291 10.24 10.11 -22.44
N GLU A 292 10.97 11.20 -22.21
CA GLU A 292 12.43 11.19 -22.22
C GLU A 292 12.99 10.28 -21.10
N GLN A 293 12.42 10.31 -19.89
CA GLN A 293 12.81 9.38 -18.82
C GLN A 293 12.52 7.93 -19.20
N ILE A 294 11.36 7.65 -19.77
CA ILE A 294 10.99 6.30 -20.26
C ILE A 294 11.93 5.86 -21.39
N ASN A 295 12.32 6.75 -22.30
CA ASN A 295 13.28 6.44 -23.35
C ASN A 295 14.64 6.08 -22.77
N LYS A 296 15.13 6.84 -21.79
CA LYS A 296 16.37 6.55 -21.07
C LYS A 296 16.32 5.18 -20.38
N MET A 297 15.20 4.86 -19.71
CA MET A 297 14.98 3.53 -19.14
C MET A 297 15.07 2.42 -20.19
N ARG A 298 14.42 2.62 -21.35
CA ARG A 298 14.44 1.66 -22.46
C ARG A 298 15.85 1.46 -23.01
N LEU A 299 16.59 2.54 -23.23
CA LEU A 299 17.98 2.50 -23.71
C LEU A 299 18.89 1.80 -22.70
N LEU A 300 18.73 2.09 -21.41
CA LEU A 300 19.44 1.43 -20.33
C LEU A 300 19.17 -0.08 -20.31
N ILE A 301 17.91 -0.50 -20.36
CA ILE A 301 17.53 -1.92 -20.40
C ILE A 301 18.17 -2.62 -21.61
N ARG A 302 18.17 -1.95 -22.78
CA ARG A 302 18.78 -2.47 -24.00
C ARG A 302 20.30 -2.63 -23.85
N GLU A 303 20.98 -1.60 -23.38
CA GLU A 303 22.43 -1.61 -23.16
C GLU A 303 22.84 -2.75 -22.22
N ILE A 304 22.08 -2.95 -21.13
CA ILE A 304 22.30 -4.02 -20.16
C ILE A 304 22.13 -5.39 -20.81
N ALA A 305 21.07 -5.58 -21.60
CA ALA A 305 20.80 -6.85 -22.29
C ALA A 305 21.88 -7.18 -23.35
N GLU A 306 22.41 -6.17 -24.04
CA GLU A 306 23.42 -6.35 -25.09
C GLU A 306 24.83 -6.65 -24.54
N HIS A 307 25.12 -6.30 -23.28
CA HIS A 307 26.45 -6.41 -22.67
C HIS A 307 26.44 -7.19 -21.34
N PRO A 308 26.09 -8.48 -21.35
CA PRO A 308 26.03 -9.29 -20.14
C PRO A 308 27.41 -9.47 -19.50
N ASN A 309 27.43 -9.62 -18.16
CA ASN A 309 28.62 -9.91 -17.35
C ASN A 309 29.75 -8.87 -17.48
N LYS A 310 29.42 -7.61 -17.77
CA LYS A 310 30.37 -6.49 -17.76
C LYS A 310 30.18 -5.65 -16.50
N GLU A 311 31.25 -5.50 -15.72
CA GLU A 311 31.24 -4.72 -14.46
C GLU A 311 30.74 -3.27 -14.64
N PRO A 312 31.17 -2.49 -15.66
CA PRO A 312 30.67 -1.13 -15.83
C PRO A 312 29.17 -1.08 -16.13
N VAL A 313 28.65 -2.10 -16.80
CA VAL A 313 27.22 -2.23 -17.14
C VAL A 313 26.43 -2.66 -15.91
N LEU A 314 26.99 -3.54 -15.08
CA LEU A 314 26.41 -3.89 -13.78
C LEU A 314 26.32 -2.65 -12.89
N GLN A 315 27.41 -1.92 -12.72
CA GLN A 315 27.46 -0.69 -11.91
C GLN A 315 26.43 0.33 -12.39
N LYS A 316 26.31 0.53 -13.70
CA LYS A 316 25.30 1.42 -14.28
C LYS A 316 23.87 0.91 -14.06
N ALA A 317 23.60 -0.38 -14.25
CA ALA A 317 22.30 -0.96 -13.97
C ALA A 317 21.90 -0.74 -12.50
N LYS A 318 22.87 -0.98 -11.63
CA LYS A 318 22.76 -0.81 -10.20
C LYS A 318 22.49 0.63 -9.78
N SER A 319 23.21 1.61 -10.33
CA SER A 319 22.99 3.03 -10.02
C SER A 319 21.62 3.57 -10.45
N TYR A 320 20.90 2.86 -11.31
CA TYR A 320 19.52 3.17 -11.69
C TYR A 320 18.48 2.31 -10.95
N GLY A 321 18.89 1.58 -9.90
CA GLY A 321 17.98 0.83 -9.04
C GLY A 321 17.44 -0.46 -9.65
N LEU A 322 18.12 -1.04 -10.66
CA LEU A 322 17.67 -2.31 -11.24
C LEU A 322 17.95 -3.47 -10.29
N SER A 323 16.91 -4.29 -10.09
CA SER A 323 17.00 -5.47 -9.23
C SER A 323 17.90 -6.55 -9.86
N ASN A 324 18.54 -7.35 -9.02
CA ASN A 324 19.27 -8.55 -9.45
C ASN A 324 18.37 -9.48 -10.26
N GLN A 325 17.07 -9.54 -9.96
CA GLN A 325 16.12 -10.37 -10.69
C GLN A 325 15.93 -9.87 -12.13
N LEU A 326 15.77 -8.56 -12.33
CA LEU A 326 15.63 -7.98 -13.66
C LEU A 326 16.93 -8.15 -14.46
N ILE A 327 18.08 -7.85 -13.87
CA ILE A 327 19.39 -8.01 -14.53
C ILE A 327 19.60 -9.49 -14.91
N ALA A 328 19.34 -10.41 -13.99
CA ALA A 328 19.49 -11.84 -14.24
C ALA A 328 18.63 -12.32 -15.41
N ARG A 329 17.40 -11.82 -15.51
CA ARG A 329 16.52 -12.08 -16.67
C ARG A 329 17.10 -11.55 -17.98
N LEU A 330 17.58 -10.31 -17.99
CA LEU A 330 18.16 -9.68 -19.19
C LEU A 330 19.42 -10.42 -19.67
N TRP A 331 20.24 -10.91 -18.74
CA TRP A 331 21.47 -11.65 -19.04
C TRP A 331 21.28 -13.17 -19.19
N LYS A 332 20.06 -13.68 -18.97
CA LYS A 332 19.74 -15.12 -18.97
C LYS A 332 20.61 -15.92 -17.98
N THR A 333 20.76 -15.39 -16.78
CA THR A 333 21.55 -15.92 -15.65
C THR A 333 20.67 -16.00 -14.39
N THR A 334 21.24 -16.28 -13.22
CA THR A 334 20.49 -16.33 -11.96
C THR A 334 20.74 -15.08 -11.10
N SER A 335 19.80 -14.75 -10.22
CA SER A 335 19.95 -13.62 -9.29
C SER A 335 21.16 -13.74 -8.38
N GLU A 336 21.51 -14.98 -8.03
CA GLU A 336 22.65 -15.34 -7.19
C GLU A 336 23.97 -15.02 -7.90
N GLN A 337 24.05 -15.31 -9.20
CA GLN A 337 25.23 -15.00 -10.01
C GLN A 337 25.45 -13.49 -10.13
N VAL A 338 24.38 -12.71 -10.34
CA VAL A 338 24.46 -11.24 -10.36
C VAL A 338 24.83 -10.68 -8.99
N TYR A 339 24.29 -11.26 -7.92
CA TYR A 339 24.63 -10.87 -6.54
C TYR A 339 26.10 -11.15 -6.23
N GLN A 340 26.62 -12.33 -6.59
CA GLN A 340 28.02 -12.67 -6.41
C GLN A 340 28.94 -11.71 -7.19
N MET A 341 28.59 -11.41 -8.45
CA MET A 341 29.33 -10.42 -9.23
C MET A 341 29.30 -9.02 -8.57
N SER A 342 28.18 -8.65 -7.95
CA SER A 342 28.07 -7.39 -7.21
C SER A 342 28.98 -7.39 -5.97
N LEU A 343 29.11 -8.52 -5.26
CA LEU A 343 30.04 -8.67 -4.14
C LEU A 343 31.50 -8.59 -4.60
N ASP A 344 31.85 -9.32 -5.67
CA ASP A 344 33.22 -9.40 -6.19
C ASP A 344 33.75 -8.03 -6.63
N HIS A 345 32.85 -7.17 -7.12
CA HIS A 345 33.16 -5.81 -7.56
C HIS A 345 32.82 -4.73 -6.53
N GLN A 346 32.48 -5.09 -5.29
CA GLN A 346 32.13 -4.16 -4.21
C GLN A 346 30.95 -3.22 -4.54
N LEU A 347 30.04 -3.65 -5.41
CA LEU A 347 28.83 -2.94 -5.84
C LEU A 347 27.65 -3.19 -4.88
N LEU A 348 27.88 -3.07 -3.57
CA LEU A 348 26.81 -3.18 -2.57
C LEU A 348 26.08 -1.85 -2.41
N THR A 349 24.75 -1.92 -2.36
CA THR A 349 23.91 -0.76 -2.08
C THR A 349 24.25 -0.14 -0.73
N LYS A 350 24.28 1.19 -0.71
CA LYS A 350 24.30 1.99 0.51
C LYS A 350 22.89 2.45 0.82
N TYR A 351 22.69 2.94 2.04
CA TYR A 351 21.42 3.50 2.49
C TYR A 351 21.61 4.97 2.83
N LYS A 352 20.71 5.78 2.28
CA LYS A 352 20.57 7.19 2.60
C LYS A 352 19.28 7.39 3.39
N GLU A 353 19.29 8.35 4.28
CA GLU A 353 18.22 8.70 5.18
C GLU A 353 17.24 9.64 4.46
N ILE A 354 15.96 9.49 4.79
CA ILE A 354 14.85 10.29 4.28
C ILE A 354 14.58 11.34 5.35
N GLU A 355 15.17 12.51 5.19
CA GLU A 355 15.05 13.60 6.15
C GLU A 355 14.58 14.90 5.45
N PRO A 356 13.98 15.85 6.21
CA PRO A 356 13.27 16.97 5.61
C PRO A 356 14.14 18.18 5.22
N SER A 357 15.46 18.11 5.34
CA SER A 357 16.36 19.26 5.15
C SER A 357 17.37 19.13 4.00
N ALA A 358 17.33 18.04 3.25
CA ALA A 358 18.30 17.71 2.21
C ALA A 358 19.77 17.75 2.70
N GLY A 359 20.01 17.28 3.92
CA GLY A 359 21.30 17.25 4.60
C GLY A 359 21.78 18.60 5.14
N GLU A 360 20.93 19.63 5.18
CA GLU A 360 21.27 20.94 5.78
C GLU A 360 21.49 20.82 7.30
N PHE A 361 20.72 19.96 7.96
CA PHE A 361 20.79 19.76 9.41
C PHE A 361 21.13 18.31 9.76
N ASP A 362 21.81 18.15 10.89
CA ASP A 362 22.07 16.85 11.50
C ASP A 362 20.78 16.34 12.17
N GLN A 363 20.00 15.53 11.44
CA GLN A 363 18.72 14.95 11.86
C GLN A 363 18.65 13.48 11.47
N HIS A 364 18.06 12.67 12.34
CA HIS A 364 18.00 11.23 12.16
C HIS A 364 16.57 10.72 12.29
N THR A 365 15.81 10.84 11.20
CA THR A 365 14.44 10.34 11.11
C THR A 365 14.34 8.83 11.13
N ASN A 366 15.45 8.10 11.06
CA ASN A 366 15.62 6.66 10.96
C ASN A 366 14.77 6.00 9.85
N SER A 367 14.56 6.71 8.75
CA SER A 367 13.86 6.21 7.57
C SER A 367 14.83 6.18 6.40
N PHE A 368 14.95 5.07 5.69
CA PHE A 368 16.05 4.85 4.75
C PHE A 368 15.56 4.34 3.40
N TYR A 369 16.32 4.67 2.36
CA TYR A 369 16.22 4.07 1.02
C TYR A 369 17.63 3.73 0.53
N SER A 370 17.72 2.71 -0.32
CA SER A 370 18.96 2.29 -0.93
C SER A 370 19.35 3.22 -2.09
N ALA A 371 20.64 3.49 -2.24
CA ALA A 371 21.19 4.21 -3.38
C ALA A 371 22.63 3.72 -3.64
N TYR A 372 23.11 3.92 -4.86
CA TYR A 372 24.53 3.74 -5.18
C TYR A 372 25.27 5.04 -4.96
N GLU A 373 25.67 5.23 -3.71
CA GLU A 373 26.42 6.37 -3.21
C GLU A 373 27.71 5.88 -2.54
N GLU A 374 28.63 6.79 -2.22
CA GLU A 374 29.85 6.46 -1.51
C GLU A 374 29.60 6.22 -0.01
N GLU A 375 28.75 7.06 0.58
CA GLU A 375 28.43 7.07 2.01
C GLU A 375 27.24 6.17 2.35
N ASN A 376 27.30 5.55 3.53
CA ASN A 376 26.23 4.77 4.12
C ASN A 376 25.81 5.42 5.45
N GLU A 377 24.59 5.93 5.54
CA GLU A 377 24.09 6.68 6.70
C GLU A 377 23.49 5.78 7.78
N ILE A 378 23.44 4.48 7.53
CA ILE A 378 22.87 3.53 8.45
C ILE A 378 23.90 2.94 9.42
N SER A 379 23.52 2.87 10.68
CA SER A 379 24.28 2.22 11.74
C SER A 379 23.45 1.12 12.40
N ARG A 380 24.04 -0.02 12.75
CA ARG A 380 23.34 -1.10 13.46
C ARG A 380 22.96 -0.64 14.87
N THR A 381 21.77 -1.04 15.34
CA THR A 381 21.42 -0.81 16.76
C THR A 381 22.11 -1.79 17.68
N SER A 382 22.52 -1.35 18.88
CA SER A 382 23.14 -2.22 19.88
C SER A 382 22.15 -3.18 20.57
N GLN A 383 20.86 -2.87 20.57
CA GLN A 383 19.82 -3.71 21.16
C GLN A 383 19.35 -4.81 20.19
N PRO A 384 18.82 -5.93 20.71
CA PRO A 384 18.21 -6.97 19.89
C PRO A 384 17.13 -6.37 18.99
N SER A 385 17.14 -6.75 17.72
CA SER A 385 16.20 -6.23 16.73
C SER A 385 15.36 -7.34 16.10
N ALA A 386 14.18 -6.96 15.62
CA ALA A 386 13.30 -7.80 14.83
C ALA A 386 13.02 -7.11 13.49
N LEU A 387 13.31 -7.80 12.39
CA LEU A 387 12.99 -7.35 11.05
C LEU A 387 11.59 -7.85 10.67
N VAL A 388 10.74 -6.93 10.25
CA VAL A 388 9.38 -7.21 9.83
C VAL A 388 9.20 -6.75 8.39
N ILE A 389 8.69 -7.63 7.54
CA ILE A 389 8.30 -7.29 6.18
C ILE A 389 6.81 -6.89 6.20
N GLY A 390 6.53 -5.66 5.79
CA GLY A 390 5.17 -5.15 5.68
C GLY A 390 4.37 -5.88 4.61
N THR A 391 3.05 -5.65 4.58
CA THR A 391 2.16 -6.33 3.63
C THR A 391 2.22 -5.78 2.20
N GLY A 392 3.04 -4.74 1.97
CA GLY A 392 3.16 -4.03 0.71
C GLY A 392 1.90 -3.23 0.38
N GLY A 393 1.72 -2.86 -0.89
CA GLY A 393 0.53 -2.15 -1.31
C GLY A 393 -0.76 -2.95 -1.10
N LEU A 394 -1.84 -2.24 -0.78
CA LEU A 394 -3.15 -2.83 -0.47
C LEU A 394 -3.64 -3.76 -1.58
N ARG A 395 -4.05 -4.97 -1.18
CA ARG A 395 -4.62 -6.02 -2.02
C ARG A 395 -6.02 -6.39 -1.57
N LEU A 396 -6.85 -6.84 -2.51
CA LEU A 396 -8.17 -7.38 -2.18
C LEU A 396 -8.01 -8.63 -1.29
N GLY A 397 -8.97 -8.82 -0.39
CA GLY A 397 -9.01 -9.91 0.57
C GLY A 397 -8.33 -9.61 1.91
N LEU A 398 -7.13 -9.04 1.90
CA LEU A 398 -6.42 -8.66 3.12
C LEU A 398 -6.78 -7.23 3.55
N SER A 399 -6.72 -6.27 2.61
CA SER A 399 -6.97 -4.86 2.88
C SER A 399 -6.19 -4.35 4.12
N ASN A 400 -6.75 -3.44 4.90
CA ASN A 400 -6.10 -2.86 6.09
C ASN A 400 -5.91 -3.86 7.26
N SER A 401 -6.44 -5.09 7.18
CA SER A 401 -6.26 -6.06 8.27
C SER A 401 -4.81 -6.54 8.38
N GLY A 402 -4.08 -6.58 7.27
CA GLY A 402 -2.66 -6.88 7.23
C GLY A 402 -1.82 -5.85 7.98
N ASP A 403 -2.04 -4.57 7.67
CA ASP A 403 -1.37 -3.46 8.35
C ASP A 403 -1.73 -3.39 9.84
N TYR A 404 -2.99 -3.69 10.22
CA TYR A 404 -3.37 -3.83 11.62
C TYR A 404 -2.58 -4.94 12.32
N PHE A 405 -2.47 -6.11 11.70
CA PHE A 405 -1.74 -7.25 12.27
C PHE A 405 -0.27 -6.89 12.50
N VAL A 406 0.39 -6.34 11.48
CA VAL A 406 1.79 -5.93 11.57
C VAL A 406 1.98 -4.82 12.61
N ALA A 407 1.12 -3.80 12.65
CA ALA A 407 1.24 -2.72 13.63
C ALA A 407 1.12 -3.21 15.08
N MET A 408 0.18 -4.14 15.34
CA MET A 408 0.01 -4.72 16.67
C MET A 408 1.15 -5.69 17.03
N MET A 409 1.73 -6.39 16.05
CA MET A 409 2.95 -7.18 16.23
C MET A 409 4.15 -6.30 16.60
N LEU A 410 4.39 -5.22 15.84
CA LEU A 410 5.46 -4.27 16.14
C LEU A 410 5.33 -3.72 17.56
N LYS A 411 4.12 -3.32 17.95
CA LYS A 411 3.85 -2.86 19.31
C LYS A 411 4.22 -3.91 20.36
N GLU A 412 3.93 -5.19 20.11
CA GLU A 412 4.29 -6.27 21.03
C GLU A 412 5.80 -6.51 21.08
N LEU A 413 6.47 -6.54 19.92
CA LEU A 413 7.93 -6.67 19.85
C LEU A 413 8.63 -5.54 20.62
N HIS A 414 8.12 -4.32 20.54
CA HIS A 414 8.63 -3.19 21.31
C HIS A 414 8.41 -3.40 22.82
N ASN A 415 7.23 -3.87 23.25
CA ASN A 415 6.98 -4.22 24.66
C ASN A 415 7.92 -5.33 25.16
N GLU A 416 8.31 -6.24 24.26
CA GLU A 416 9.28 -7.29 24.52
C GLU A 416 10.74 -6.80 24.50
N GLY A 417 11.00 -5.53 24.21
CA GLY A 417 12.33 -4.91 24.22
C GLY A 417 13.13 -5.11 22.93
N PHE A 418 12.47 -5.41 21.81
CA PHE A 418 13.11 -5.44 20.49
C PHE A 418 13.06 -4.07 19.83
N ASN A 419 14.16 -3.71 19.16
CA ASN A 419 14.17 -2.67 18.15
C ASN A 419 13.54 -3.21 16.87
N ASN A 420 12.41 -2.64 16.50
CA ASN A 420 11.68 -2.97 15.32
C ASN A 420 12.29 -2.31 14.08
N VAL A 421 12.58 -3.14 13.10
CA VAL A 421 12.99 -2.74 11.76
C VAL A 421 11.89 -3.14 10.79
N ILE A 422 11.33 -2.19 10.04
CA ILE A 422 10.29 -2.48 9.05
C ILE A 422 10.81 -2.26 7.62
N VAL A 423 10.51 -3.18 6.71
CA VAL A 423 10.63 -2.98 5.26
C VAL A 423 9.25 -2.92 4.65
N ASN A 424 8.88 -1.81 4.03
CA ASN A 424 7.57 -1.66 3.41
C ASN A 424 7.66 -0.70 2.21
N SER A 425 6.64 -0.72 1.35
CA SER A 425 6.54 0.15 0.18
C SER A 425 5.14 0.73 0.01
N ASN A 426 4.26 0.59 1.01
CA ASN A 426 2.93 1.20 1.01
C ASN A 426 2.98 2.57 1.73
N PRO A 427 2.84 3.69 0.99
CA PRO A 427 3.00 5.02 1.58
C PRO A 427 1.89 5.37 2.59
N SER A 428 0.78 4.64 2.59
CA SER A 428 -0.34 4.83 3.53
C SER A 428 -0.30 3.88 4.73
N SER A 429 0.77 3.09 4.86
CA SER A 429 0.86 2.11 5.94
C SER A 429 1.19 2.76 7.27
N VAL A 430 0.45 2.38 8.30
CA VAL A 430 0.71 2.83 9.69
C VAL A 430 2.03 2.29 10.24
N THR A 431 2.59 1.23 9.63
CA THR A 431 3.85 0.62 10.06
C THR A 431 5.04 1.54 9.92
N PHE A 432 4.91 2.63 9.16
CA PHE A 432 5.92 3.68 9.06
C PHE A 432 5.86 4.71 10.20
N ASN A 433 5.05 4.50 11.23
CA ASN A 433 5.07 5.35 12.42
C ASN A 433 6.37 5.11 13.22
N PRO A 434 7.17 6.16 13.54
CA PRO A 434 8.37 6.04 14.37
C PRO A 434 8.12 5.53 15.79
N GLU A 435 6.88 5.59 16.30
CA GLU A 435 6.52 4.96 17.57
C GLU A 435 6.35 3.42 17.49
N LEU A 436 6.22 2.87 16.28
CA LEU A 436 6.01 1.43 16.07
C LEU A 436 7.26 0.73 15.58
N ALA A 437 8.01 1.39 14.70
CA ALA A 437 9.30 0.90 14.22
C ALA A 437 10.35 1.95 14.56
N GLU A 438 11.53 1.56 14.99
CA GLU A 438 12.65 2.47 15.20
C GLU A 438 13.29 2.80 13.84
N LYS A 439 13.44 1.79 12.98
CA LYS A 439 13.96 1.95 11.61
C LYS A 439 12.99 1.53 10.54
N ARG A 440 12.90 2.32 9.47
CA ARG A 440 11.98 2.11 8.35
C ARG A 440 12.75 2.10 7.03
N TYR A 441 12.62 1.04 6.26
CA TYR A 441 13.20 0.96 4.93
C TYR A 441 12.11 1.02 3.86
N VAL A 442 12.26 1.97 2.93
CA VAL A 442 11.41 2.11 1.75
C VAL A 442 12.08 1.38 0.59
N GLU A 443 11.95 0.06 0.57
CA GLU A 443 12.60 -0.80 -0.43
C GLU A 443 11.62 -1.80 -1.07
N PRO A 444 11.83 -2.13 -2.36
CA PRO A 444 11.24 -3.32 -2.94
C PRO A 444 11.62 -4.56 -2.12
N VAL A 445 10.64 -5.42 -1.85
CA VAL A 445 10.83 -6.67 -1.08
C VAL A 445 11.43 -7.75 -1.98
N THR A 446 12.68 -7.55 -2.40
CA THR A 446 13.47 -8.49 -3.19
C THR A 446 14.48 -9.22 -2.32
N ILE A 447 14.96 -10.38 -2.79
CA ILE A 447 15.96 -11.18 -2.06
C ILE A 447 17.24 -10.38 -1.77
N GLU A 448 17.72 -9.58 -2.73
CA GLU A 448 18.95 -8.79 -2.56
C GLU A 448 18.81 -7.74 -1.45
N ASN A 449 17.68 -7.04 -1.42
CA ASN A 449 17.41 -5.99 -0.45
C ASN A 449 17.26 -6.57 0.95
N ILE A 450 16.53 -7.69 1.08
CA ILE A 450 16.37 -8.35 2.37
C ILE A 450 17.69 -8.92 2.89
N LEU A 451 18.52 -9.55 2.05
CA LEU A 451 19.84 -10.02 2.46
C LEU A 451 20.75 -8.88 2.91
N GLN A 452 20.72 -7.73 2.22
CA GLN A 452 21.51 -6.56 2.60
C GLN A 452 21.06 -5.99 3.95
N ILE A 453 19.75 -5.90 4.20
CA ILE A 453 19.21 -5.42 5.47
C ILE A 453 19.53 -6.40 6.59
N LEU A 454 19.40 -7.72 6.37
CA LEU A 454 19.80 -8.75 7.33
C LEU A 454 21.29 -8.65 7.68
N ARG A 455 22.15 -8.37 6.68
CA ARG A 455 23.59 -8.18 6.90
C ARG A 455 23.91 -6.97 7.79
N ILE A 456 23.16 -5.88 7.64
CA ILE A 456 23.37 -4.62 8.38
C ILE A 456 22.79 -4.74 9.80
N GLU A 457 21.52 -5.12 9.90
CA GLU A 457 20.77 -5.07 11.16
C GLU A 457 21.05 -6.29 12.05
N GLN A 458 21.36 -7.45 11.45
CA GLN A 458 21.55 -8.73 12.14
C GLN A 458 20.44 -9.00 13.18
N PRO A 459 19.16 -9.01 12.74
CA PRO A 459 18.03 -9.18 13.65
C PRO A 459 17.94 -10.62 14.16
N GLN A 460 17.37 -10.77 15.35
CA GLN A 460 17.11 -12.10 15.92
C GLN A 460 15.94 -12.80 15.22
N TYR A 461 14.95 -12.03 14.76
CA TYR A 461 13.74 -12.53 14.11
C TYR A 461 13.50 -11.83 12.77
N LEU A 462 13.03 -12.60 11.79
CA LEU A 462 12.50 -12.10 10.53
C LEU A 462 11.04 -12.53 10.42
N PHE A 463 10.12 -11.58 10.55
CA PHE A 463 8.70 -11.80 10.29
C PHE A 463 8.37 -11.49 8.83
N ILE A 464 7.87 -12.48 8.10
CA ILE A 464 7.61 -12.38 6.66
C ILE A 464 6.22 -12.91 6.31
N PRO A 465 5.40 -12.17 5.55
CA PRO A 465 4.11 -12.67 5.09
C PRO A 465 4.24 -13.87 4.14
N ALA A 466 3.38 -14.87 4.32
CA ALA A 466 3.33 -16.10 3.51
C ALA A 466 3.18 -15.80 2.00
N SER A 467 2.49 -14.72 1.64
CA SER A 467 2.31 -14.30 0.25
C SER A 467 3.63 -13.97 -0.47
N TYR A 468 4.71 -13.71 0.26
CA TYR A 468 6.08 -13.60 -0.27
C TYR A 468 6.74 -14.98 -0.51
N SER A 469 5.98 -15.96 -0.99
CA SER A 469 6.42 -17.36 -1.15
C SER A 469 7.69 -17.56 -1.98
N LYS A 470 7.91 -16.77 -3.04
CA LYS A 470 9.17 -16.83 -3.82
C LYS A 470 10.38 -16.35 -3.03
N LEU A 471 10.24 -15.26 -2.28
CA LEU A 471 11.28 -14.75 -1.40
C LEU A 471 11.57 -15.75 -0.28
N LEU A 472 10.54 -16.31 0.37
CA LEU A 472 10.67 -17.36 1.38
C LEU A 472 11.51 -18.54 0.88
N LYS A 473 11.18 -19.08 -0.30
CA LYS A 473 11.97 -20.16 -0.92
C LYS A 473 13.40 -19.74 -1.24
N SER A 474 13.61 -18.48 -1.61
CA SER A 474 14.95 -17.98 -1.94
C SER A 474 15.81 -17.84 -0.69
N LEU A 475 15.24 -17.38 0.44
CA LEU A 475 15.93 -17.24 1.73
C LEU A 475 16.42 -18.59 2.27
N GLN A 476 15.72 -19.69 1.99
CA GLN A 476 16.13 -21.05 2.39
C GLN A 476 17.46 -21.51 1.78
N ASN A 477 17.92 -20.85 0.71
CA ASN A 477 19.18 -21.18 0.05
C ASN A 477 20.39 -20.52 0.72
N TYR A 478 20.17 -19.68 1.74
CA TYR A 478 21.22 -18.95 2.44
C TYR A 478 21.32 -19.43 3.89
N ASP A 479 22.54 -19.53 4.39
CA ASP A 479 22.80 -19.80 5.81
C ASP A 479 22.64 -18.47 6.58
N LEU A 480 21.46 -18.27 7.16
CA LEU A 480 21.08 -17.02 7.82
C LEU A 480 20.98 -17.23 9.33
N ASP A 481 21.70 -16.41 10.08
CA ASP A 481 21.61 -16.34 11.54
C ASP A 481 20.40 -15.49 11.97
N VAL A 482 19.20 -15.91 11.57
CA VAL A 482 17.92 -15.26 11.91
C VAL A 482 16.80 -16.29 11.97
N LYS A 483 15.92 -16.17 12.98
CA LYS A 483 14.72 -17.02 13.06
C LYS A 483 13.62 -16.46 12.16
N ILE A 484 13.34 -17.15 11.06
CA ILE A 484 12.27 -16.78 10.12
C ILE A 484 10.91 -17.23 10.66
N ILE A 485 9.97 -16.30 10.77
CA ILE A 485 8.60 -16.52 11.22
C ILE A 485 7.64 -16.09 10.11
N VAL A 486 6.73 -16.99 9.73
CA VAL A 486 5.78 -16.74 8.64
C VAL A 486 4.49 -16.14 9.19
N ILE A 487 4.10 -14.97 8.71
CA ILE A 487 2.79 -14.37 8.97
C ILE A 487 1.76 -14.99 8.03
N PRO A 488 0.66 -15.57 8.53
CA PRO A 488 -0.34 -16.24 7.69
C PRO A 488 -1.29 -15.23 7.00
N ASP A 489 -0.77 -14.48 6.03
CA ASP A 489 -1.53 -13.50 5.24
C ASP A 489 -2.20 -14.09 3.99
N GLU A 490 -1.91 -15.34 3.63
CA GLU A 490 -2.65 -16.01 2.56
C GLU A 490 -4.06 -16.34 3.04
N LEU A 491 -5.06 -15.98 2.22
CA LEU A 491 -6.42 -16.40 2.48
C LEU A 491 -6.49 -17.94 2.39
N PRO A 492 -7.04 -18.62 3.40
CA PRO A 492 -7.12 -20.07 3.37
C PRO A 492 -7.87 -20.56 2.14
N THR A 493 -7.38 -21.66 1.54
CA THR A 493 -8.01 -22.32 0.38
C THR A 493 -9.48 -22.57 0.68
N THR A 494 -10.34 -21.98 -0.15
CA THR A 494 -11.78 -22.03 0.04
C THR A 494 -12.28 -23.45 -0.14
N ALA A 495 -12.94 -24.00 0.88
CA ALA A 495 -13.81 -25.16 0.68
C ALA A 495 -14.87 -24.81 -0.37
N ALA A 496 -15.32 -25.80 -1.15
CA ALA A 496 -16.39 -25.60 -2.12
C ALA A 496 -17.56 -24.85 -1.48
N SER A 497 -18.22 -23.97 -2.26
CA SER A 497 -19.47 -23.34 -1.83
C SER A 497 -20.45 -24.44 -1.43
N SER A 498 -20.85 -24.44 -0.17
CA SER A 498 -21.78 -25.39 0.43
C SER A 498 -22.99 -24.62 0.92
N ASP A 499 -24.17 -25.16 0.70
CA ASP A 499 -25.45 -24.62 1.19
C ASP A 499 -25.61 -24.80 2.72
N ARG A 500 -24.72 -25.56 3.34
CA ARG A 500 -24.77 -25.90 4.75
C ARG A 500 -24.15 -24.84 5.65
N GLN A 501 -24.69 -24.74 6.86
CA GLN A 501 -24.22 -23.84 7.88
C GLN A 501 -22.85 -24.27 8.39
N ARG A 502 -21.93 -23.31 8.54
CA ARG A 502 -20.58 -23.55 9.04
C ARG A 502 -20.35 -22.89 10.39
N TYR A 503 -19.62 -23.60 11.24
CA TYR A 503 -19.23 -23.17 12.57
C TYR A 503 -17.71 -23.27 12.69
N SER A 504 -17.07 -22.17 13.07
CA SER A 504 -15.62 -22.11 13.24
C SER A 504 -15.29 -22.01 14.72
N PHE A 505 -14.56 -22.99 15.24
CA PHE A 505 -14.02 -22.99 16.60
C PHE A 505 -12.59 -22.48 16.54
N ASN A 506 -12.32 -21.39 17.25
CA ASN A 506 -11.08 -20.63 17.09
C ASN A 506 -10.18 -20.83 18.30
N TYR A 507 -8.87 -20.93 18.07
CA TYR A 507 -7.89 -21.27 19.10
C TYR A 507 -6.60 -20.47 18.95
N VAL A 508 -5.97 -20.22 20.09
CA VAL A 508 -4.52 -20.02 20.20
C VAL A 508 -3.90 -21.38 20.53
N TYR A 509 -2.84 -21.76 19.84
CA TYR A 509 -2.11 -22.99 20.10
C TYR A 509 -0.64 -22.68 20.36
N ASP A 510 -0.09 -23.15 21.48
CA ASP A 510 1.29 -22.91 21.89
C ASP A 510 2.25 -24.08 21.61
N GLY A 511 1.75 -25.16 21.00
CA GLY A 511 2.49 -26.42 20.80
C GLY A 511 2.16 -27.51 21.81
N ASN A 512 1.53 -27.17 22.95
CA ASN A 512 1.16 -28.11 24.02
C ASN A 512 -0.33 -28.04 24.38
N TYR A 513 -0.92 -26.84 24.32
CA TYR A 513 -2.28 -26.57 24.74
C TYR A 513 -3.05 -25.73 23.71
N ALA A 514 -4.31 -26.10 23.48
CA ALA A 514 -5.23 -25.37 22.62
C ALA A 514 -6.16 -24.49 23.46
N TYR A 515 -5.91 -23.18 23.47
CA TYR A 515 -6.70 -22.19 24.21
C TYR A 515 -7.90 -21.72 23.37
N PRO A 516 -9.14 -21.98 23.79
CA PRO A 516 -10.32 -21.61 23.02
C PRO A 516 -10.56 -20.08 23.03
N LEU A 517 -10.81 -19.51 21.85
CA LEU A 517 -11.21 -18.12 21.63
C LEU A 517 -12.73 -17.96 21.44
N GLY A 518 -13.45 -19.07 21.35
CA GLY A 518 -14.89 -19.12 21.11
C GLY A 518 -15.23 -19.41 19.64
N THR A 519 -16.52 -19.32 19.33
CA THR A 519 -17.08 -19.80 18.06
C THR A 519 -17.59 -18.68 17.17
N MET A 520 -17.41 -18.84 15.87
CA MET A 520 -18.01 -18.00 14.85
C MET A 520 -18.95 -18.81 13.97
N THR A 521 -19.97 -18.17 13.41
CA THR A 521 -20.83 -18.79 12.39
C THR A 521 -21.09 -17.83 11.24
N ASP A 522 -21.30 -18.38 10.05
CA ASP A 522 -21.62 -17.61 8.85
C ASP A 522 -23.05 -17.04 8.95
N LEU A 523 -23.22 -15.72 8.83
CA LEU A 523 -24.56 -15.08 8.98
C LEU A 523 -25.51 -15.35 7.82
N PHE A 524 -24.96 -15.66 6.64
CA PHE A 524 -25.74 -15.97 5.46
C PHE A 524 -25.33 -17.34 4.95
N SER A 525 -26.30 -18.27 4.88
CA SER A 525 -26.15 -19.46 4.05
C SER A 525 -26.18 -19.03 2.57
N PRO A 526 -25.30 -19.55 1.70
CA PRO A 526 -25.21 -19.15 0.30
C PRO A 526 -26.35 -19.75 -0.54
N ILE A 527 -27.60 -19.43 -0.18
CA ILE A 527 -28.77 -19.91 -0.89
C ILE A 527 -28.91 -19.09 -2.19
N ALA A 528 -28.97 -19.81 -3.31
CA ALA A 528 -29.34 -19.38 -4.67
C ALA A 528 -28.29 -18.68 -5.57
N LEU A 529 -27.12 -18.24 -5.08
CA LEU A 529 -26.23 -17.36 -5.90
C LEU A 529 -24.75 -17.81 -6.03
N ASN A 530 -24.39 -19.00 -5.56
CA ASN A 530 -23.04 -19.59 -5.71
C ASN A 530 -21.90 -18.65 -5.24
N TYR A 531 -22.07 -18.06 -4.05
CA TYR A 531 -21.11 -17.14 -3.43
C TYR A 531 -20.61 -17.68 -2.08
N GLN A 532 -19.50 -17.15 -1.56
CA GLN A 532 -18.99 -17.54 -0.23
C GLN A 532 -19.58 -16.62 0.84
N SER A 533 -19.95 -17.19 2.00
CA SER A 533 -20.32 -16.35 3.12
C SER A 533 -19.12 -15.49 3.56
N THR A 534 -19.40 -14.22 3.75
CA THR A 534 -18.40 -13.18 4.08
C THR A 534 -18.87 -12.30 5.25
N ALA A 535 -19.96 -12.71 5.89
CA ALA A 535 -20.49 -12.09 7.09
C ALA A 535 -20.42 -13.12 8.22
N LEU A 536 -19.86 -12.73 9.36
CA LEU A 536 -19.62 -13.61 10.48
C LEU A 536 -20.36 -13.08 11.71
N ARG A 537 -20.76 -14.00 12.58
CA ARG A 537 -21.32 -13.71 13.91
C ARG A 537 -20.43 -14.33 14.97
N TYR A 538 -20.16 -13.59 16.04
CA TYR A 538 -19.55 -14.06 17.27
C TYR A 538 -20.41 -13.68 18.49
N PRO A 539 -20.64 -14.57 19.47
CA PRO A 539 -20.41 -16.01 19.38
C PRO A 539 -21.42 -16.66 18.43
N ALA A 540 -21.14 -17.89 17.97
CA ALA A 540 -22.11 -18.68 17.23
C ALA A 540 -23.34 -19.03 18.09
N ASP A 541 -24.49 -19.17 17.45
CA ASP A 541 -25.73 -19.61 18.11
C ASP A 541 -25.74 -21.14 18.22
N LEU A 542 -25.21 -21.66 19.32
CA LEU A 542 -25.15 -23.10 19.55
C LEU A 542 -25.65 -23.44 20.96
N PRO A 543 -26.47 -24.50 21.13
CA PRO A 543 -26.78 -25.03 22.45
C PRO A 543 -25.50 -25.43 23.19
N SER A 544 -25.47 -25.22 24.51
CA SER A 544 -24.26 -25.43 25.34
C SER A 544 -23.72 -26.87 25.26
N SER A 545 -24.59 -27.87 25.16
CA SER A 545 -24.20 -29.29 25.03
C SER A 545 -23.52 -29.57 23.69
N THR A 546 -24.08 -29.06 22.59
CA THR A 546 -23.49 -29.17 21.25
C THR A 546 -22.15 -28.44 21.19
N TYR A 547 -22.08 -27.24 21.77
CA TYR A 547 -20.85 -26.46 21.85
C TYR A 547 -19.72 -27.24 22.52
N GLN A 548 -19.96 -27.83 23.70
CA GLN A 548 -18.93 -28.56 24.44
C GLN A 548 -18.39 -29.75 23.64
N ASN A 549 -19.27 -30.58 23.08
CA ASN A 549 -18.86 -31.74 22.29
C ASN A 549 -17.99 -31.33 21.08
N LEU A 550 -18.42 -30.32 20.32
CA LEU A 550 -17.66 -29.84 19.16
C LEU A 550 -16.35 -29.16 19.56
N ASN A 551 -16.33 -28.44 20.68
CA ASN A 551 -15.12 -27.83 21.21
C ASN A 551 -14.07 -28.88 21.62
N ASP A 552 -14.50 -30.00 22.21
CA ASP A 552 -13.58 -31.08 22.58
C ASP A 552 -12.98 -31.75 21.33
N GLN A 553 -13.80 -32.02 20.31
CA GLN A 553 -13.33 -32.53 19.02
C GLN A 553 -12.37 -31.57 18.33
N ALA A 554 -12.68 -30.27 18.35
CA ALA A 554 -11.87 -29.22 17.75
C ALA A 554 -10.53 -29.07 18.47
N SER A 555 -10.51 -29.10 19.80
CA SER A 555 -9.30 -29.08 20.61
C SER A 555 -8.37 -30.25 20.24
N VAL A 556 -8.90 -31.47 20.15
CA VAL A 556 -8.13 -32.65 19.70
C VAL A 556 -7.58 -32.48 18.29
N ALA A 557 -8.31 -31.81 17.39
CA ALA A 557 -7.83 -31.55 16.04
C ALA A 557 -6.68 -30.52 16.01
N VAL A 558 -6.74 -29.49 16.87
CA VAL A 558 -5.68 -28.48 17.00
C VAL A 558 -4.42 -29.07 17.63
N LEU A 559 -4.54 -29.94 18.63
CA LEU A 559 -3.42 -30.60 19.29
C LEU A 559 -2.59 -31.53 18.36
N LYS A 560 -3.11 -31.83 17.16
CA LYS A 560 -2.37 -32.58 16.12
C LYS A 560 -1.47 -31.69 15.26
N LEU A 561 -1.54 -30.37 15.41
CA LEU A 561 -0.71 -29.43 14.66
C LEU A 561 0.71 -29.38 15.24
N GLU A 562 1.69 -29.26 14.36
CA GLU A 562 3.11 -29.24 14.75
C GLU A 562 3.59 -27.86 15.20
N GLN A 563 3.01 -26.79 14.65
CA GLN A 563 3.49 -25.43 14.85
C GLN A 563 2.53 -24.64 15.74
N PRO A 564 3.03 -23.77 16.64
CA PRO A 564 2.19 -22.84 17.38
C PRO A 564 1.57 -21.80 16.43
N GLY A 565 0.44 -21.22 16.82
CA GLY A 565 -0.22 -20.20 16.01
C GLY A 565 -1.69 -19.96 16.36
N LEU A 566 -2.35 -19.25 15.45
CA LEU A 566 -3.78 -18.90 15.53
C LEU A 566 -4.55 -19.76 14.53
N TYR A 567 -5.42 -20.63 15.03
CA TYR A 567 -6.08 -21.66 14.22
C TYR A 567 -7.61 -21.60 14.36
N GLN A 568 -8.28 -22.13 13.35
CA GLN A 568 -9.70 -22.41 13.38
C GLN A 568 -10.01 -23.81 12.86
N VAL A 569 -10.98 -24.46 13.51
CA VAL A 569 -11.55 -25.74 13.12
C VAL A 569 -12.96 -25.50 12.61
N ILE A 570 -13.20 -25.85 11.35
CA ILE A 570 -14.47 -25.60 10.66
C ILE A 570 -15.29 -26.89 10.67
N PHE A 571 -16.48 -26.81 11.25
CA PHE A 571 -17.52 -27.82 11.15
C PHE A 571 -18.60 -27.36 10.17
N GLU A 572 -19.17 -28.32 9.45
CA GLU A 572 -20.34 -28.12 8.61
C GLU A 572 -21.51 -28.95 9.17
N GLU A 573 -22.65 -28.30 9.35
CA GLU A 573 -23.87 -28.91 9.86
C GLU A 573 -24.66 -29.56 8.71
N ASN A 574 -25.01 -30.83 8.88
CA ASN A 574 -25.82 -31.61 7.95
C ASN A 574 -26.93 -32.35 8.73
N ASP A 575 -28.16 -31.87 8.61
CA ASP A 575 -29.34 -32.46 9.27
C ASP A 575 -29.18 -32.70 10.79
N GLY A 576 -28.49 -31.79 11.48
CA GLY A 576 -28.21 -31.87 12.92
C GLY A 576 -26.93 -32.63 13.31
N GLU A 577 -26.24 -33.24 12.35
CA GLU A 577 -24.90 -33.80 12.52
C GLU A 577 -23.82 -32.78 12.11
N PHE A 578 -22.71 -32.73 12.85
CA PHE A 578 -21.62 -31.79 12.60
C PHE A 578 -20.38 -32.54 12.14
N ASN A 579 -19.95 -32.26 10.92
CA ASN A 579 -18.77 -32.89 10.32
C ASN A 579 -17.60 -31.92 10.32
N LEU A 580 -16.44 -32.36 10.85
CA LEU A 580 -15.20 -31.58 10.75
C LEU A 580 -14.73 -31.57 9.30
N ILE A 581 -14.68 -30.38 8.69
CA ILE A 581 -14.29 -30.20 7.29
C ILE A 581 -12.82 -29.85 7.17
N LYS A 582 -12.32 -28.95 8.03
CA LYS A 582 -10.97 -28.41 7.88
C LYS A 582 -10.43 -27.80 9.17
N VAL A 583 -9.12 -27.97 9.37
CA VAL A 583 -8.32 -27.19 10.31
C VAL A 583 -7.42 -26.27 9.50
N GLN A 584 -7.39 -24.97 9.81
CA GLN A 584 -6.58 -23.99 9.08
C GLN A 584 -6.20 -22.79 9.96
N PRO A 585 -5.17 -22.02 9.59
CA PRO A 585 -4.88 -20.75 10.24
C PRO A 585 -6.05 -19.78 10.14
N LEU A 586 -6.21 -18.92 11.15
CA LEU A 586 -7.10 -17.77 11.09
C LEU A 586 -6.62 -16.78 10.03
N SER A 587 -7.52 -16.28 9.19
CA SER A 587 -7.16 -15.20 8.25
C SER A 587 -6.96 -13.88 8.98
N LEU A 588 -6.10 -12.98 8.47
CA LEU A 588 -5.85 -11.69 9.13
C LEU A 588 -7.12 -10.84 9.37
N PRO A 589 -8.14 -10.82 8.47
CA PRO A 589 -9.42 -10.18 8.78
C PRO A 589 -10.15 -10.82 9.98
N GLU A 590 -10.14 -12.14 10.10
CA GLU A 590 -10.73 -12.87 11.24
C GLU A 590 -9.94 -12.60 12.52
N VAL A 591 -8.61 -12.54 12.45
CA VAL A 591 -7.75 -12.15 13.58
C VAL A 591 -8.09 -10.73 14.06
N ALA A 592 -8.25 -9.77 13.14
CA ALA A 592 -8.64 -8.41 13.48
C ALA A 592 -10.04 -8.36 14.11
N PHE A 593 -10.99 -9.10 13.54
CA PHE A 593 -12.36 -9.20 14.07
C PHE A 593 -12.38 -9.78 15.49
N LEU A 594 -11.77 -10.94 15.71
CA LEU A 594 -11.73 -11.59 17.02
C LEU A 594 -10.96 -10.76 18.05
N SER A 595 -9.85 -10.12 17.67
CA SER A 595 -9.11 -9.22 18.58
C SER A 595 -10.01 -8.14 19.18
N LYS A 596 -10.90 -7.56 18.36
CA LYS A 596 -11.84 -6.53 18.79
C LYS A 596 -13.02 -7.10 19.55
N ALA A 597 -13.56 -8.25 19.14
CA ALA A 597 -14.68 -8.90 19.83
C ALA A 597 -14.30 -9.45 21.23
N LEU A 598 -13.03 -9.82 21.44
CA LEU A 598 -12.52 -10.41 22.67
C LEU A 598 -11.74 -9.44 23.57
N HIS A 599 -11.49 -8.23 23.09
CA HIS A 599 -10.62 -7.23 23.74
C HIS A 599 -9.21 -7.76 24.08
N ILE A 600 -8.64 -8.60 23.21
CA ILE A 600 -7.26 -9.12 23.31
C ILE A 600 -6.50 -8.86 22.02
N SER A 601 -5.17 -8.67 22.12
CA SER A 601 -4.32 -8.51 20.94
C SER A 601 -3.88 -9.87 20.41
N LEU A 602 -4.66 -10.47 19.51
CA LEU A 602 -4.24 -11.73 18.87
C LEU A 602 -2.93 -11.59 18.07
N PRO A 603 -2.62 -10.49 17.36
CA PRO A 603 -1.30 -10.31 16.75
C PRO A 603 -0.17 -10.24 17.78
N GLY A 604 -0.44 -9.66 18.96
CA GLY A 604 0.53 -9.64 20.06
C GLY A 604 0.76 -11.05 20.62
N ILE A 605 -0.32 -11.81 20.87
CA ILE A 605 -0.22 -13.21 21.29
C ILE A 605 0.55 -14.04 20.26
N PHE A 606 0.26 -13.87 18.96
CA PHE A 606 1.01 -14.52 17.89
C PHE A 606 2.51 -14.20 17.99
N THR A 607 2.86 -12.94 18.27
CA THR A 607 4.26 -12.51 18.44
C THR A 607 4.92 -13.27 19.61
N GLN A 608 4.28 -13.25 20.78
CA GLN A 608 4.76 -13.90 22.00
C GLN A 608 5.00 -15.41 21.82
N LEU A 609 4.14 -16.08 21.04
CA LEU A 609 4.29 -17.50 20.74
C LEU A 609 5.61 -17.81 20.03
N PHE A 610 6.02 -16.96 19.08
CA PHE A 610 7.23 -17.21 18.28
C PHE A 610 8.50 -16.63 18.89
N THR A 611 8.40 -15.59 19.72
CA THR A 611 9.51 -15.07 20.53
C THR A 611 9.77 -15.92 21.77
N GLY A 612 8.83 -16.79 22.16
CA GLY A 612 8.94 -17.68 23.31
C GLY A 612 8.64 -16.99 24.64
N LYS A 613 8.00 -15.82 24.60
CA LYS A 613 7.57 -15.06 25.80
C LYS A 613 6.10 -15.27 26.16
N PHE A 614 5.40 -16.15 25.44
CA PHE A 614 4.06 -16.56 25.80
C PHE A 614 4.07 -17.38 27.09
N ASP A 615 3.51 -16.82 28.16
CA ASP A 615 3.41 -17.48 29.47
C ASP A 615 1.99 -18.02 29.71
N LYS A 616 0.99 -17.13 29.72
CA LYS A 616 -0.41 -17.50 29.90
C LYS A 616 -1.31 -16.58 29.09
N MET A 617 -2.33 -17.17 28.43
CA MET A 617 -3.37 -16.39 27.79
C MET A 617 -4.13 -15.57 28.84
N LEU A 618 -4.25 -14.26 28.62
CA LEU A 618 -5.19 -13.41 29.35
C LEU A 618 -6.59 -14.01 29.20
N GLU A 619 -7.35 -14.11 30.30
CA GLU A 619 -8.75 -14.54 30.22
C GLU A 619 -9.50 -13.63 29.25
N PRO A 620 -10.07 -14.17 28.15
CA PRO A 620 -10.81 -13.36 27.20
C PRO A 620 -11.92 -12.63 27.93
N LYS A 621 -12.08 -11.33 27.66
CA LYS A 621 -13.22 -10.54 28.15
C LYS A 621 -14.16 -10.33 26.96
N PRO A 622 -14.94 -11.34 26.55
CA PRO A 622 -15.84 -11.18 25.41
C PRO A 622 -16.82 -10.05 25.69
N VAL A 623 -17.12 -9.25 24.67
CA VAL A 623 -18.17 -8.22 24.75
C VAL A 623 -19.48 -8.88 25.19
N SER A 624 -20.24 -8.21 26.07
CA SER A 624 -21.60 -8.66 26.39
C SER A 624 -22.49 -8.55 25.15
N GLY A 625 -22.86 -9.70 24.58
CA GLY A 625 -23.79 -9.76 23.44
C GLY A 625 -23.19 -10.34 22.16
N ILE A 626 -23.68 -9.86 21.02
CA ILE A 626 -23.36 -10.39 19.70
C ILE A 626 -22.52 -9.38 18.92
N VAL A 627 -21.44 -9.82 18.30
CA VAL A 627 -20.63 -9.02 17.37
C VAL A 627 -20.80 -9.58 15.97
N ASN A 628 -21.24 -8.73 15.04
CA ASN A 628 -21.41 -9.08 13.64
C ASN A 628 -20.33 -8.43 12.78
N TYR A 629 -19.71 -9.22 11.92
CA TYR A 629 -18.80 -8.78 10.87
C TYR A 629 -19.52 -8.78 9.52
N ARG A 630 -19.41 -7.69 8.77
CA ARG A 630 -19.93 -7.58 7.40
C ARG A 630 -18.84 -7.06 6.46
N ALA A 631 -18.40 -7.90 5.54
CA ALA A 631 -17.45 -7.50 4.52
C ALA A 631 -18.03 -6.43 3.58
N THR A 632 -17.13 -5.58 3.08
CA THR A 632 -17.41 -4.56 2.07
C THR A 632 -16.64 -4.89 0.79
N PHE A 633 -17.24 -4.55 -0.36
CA PHE A 633 -16.73 -4.92 -1.68
C PHE A 633 -16.65 -3.70 -2.61
N PRO A 634 -15.65 -3.64 -3.50
CA PRO A 634 -15.47 -2.51 -4.41
C PRO A 634 -16.33 -2.61 -5.69
N PHE A 635 -17.29 -3.55 -5.79
CA PHE A 635 -18.01 -3.83 -7.04
C PHE A 635 -18.66 -2.60 -7.67
N LYS A 636 -19.32 -1.77 -6.85
CA LYS A 636 -19.95 -0.53 -7.31
C LYS A 636 -18.92 0.47 -7.81
N ALA A 637 -17.83 0.66 -7.06
CA ALA A 637 -16.75 1.58 -7.42
C ALA A 637 -16.03 1.14 -8.71
N LEU A 638 -15.88 -0.17 -8.92
CA LEU A 638 -15.22 -0.76 -10.09
C LEU A 638 -16.18 -1.12 -11.24
N ARG A 639 -17.46 -0.74 -11.14
CA ARG A 639 -18.53 -1.01 -12.13
C ARG A 639 -18.68 -2.49 -12.50
N VAL A 640 -18.39 -3.39 -11.56
CA VAL A 640 -18.57 -4.84 -11.74
C VAL A 640 -20.06 -5.17 -11.53
N LYS A 641 -20.81 -5.29 -12.63
CA LYS A 641 -22.21 -5.74 -12.59
C LYS A 641 -22.27 -7.21 -12.20
N GLY A 642 -23.10 -7.55 -11.20
CA GLY A 642 -23.23 -8.92 -10.69
C GLY A 642 -21.96 -9.44 -10.03
N GLY A 643 -21.19 -8.57 -9.37
CA GLY A 643 -20.02 -8.99 -8.59
C GLY A 643 -20.42 -10.01 -7.52
N ILE A 644 -19.74 -11.16 -7.51
CA ILE A 644 -20.01 -12.26 -6.57
C ILE A 644 -19.15 -12.02 -5.32
N PRO A 645 -19.75 -11.83 -4.13
CA PRO A 645 -19.02 -11.73 -2.87
C PRO A 645 -18.12 -12.94 -2.64
N ALA A 646 -16.86 -12.69 -2.28
CA ALA A 646 -15.88 -13.73 -1.96
C ALA A 646 -14.80 -13.16 -1.04
N ARG A 647 -14.17 -14.00 -0.22
CA ARG A 647 -13.15 -13.56 0.75
C ARG A 647 -11.99 -12.82 0.08
N ASN A 648 -11.54 -13.25 -1.10
CA ASN A 648 -10.47 -12.60 -1.87
C ASN A 648 -10.88 -11.29 -2.57
N ARG A 649 -12.13 -10.85 -2.43
CA ARG A 649 -12.65 -9.61 -3.06
C ARG A 649 -13.00 -8.53 -2.03
N VAL A 650 -12.75 -8.79 -0.76
CA VAL A 650 -13.03 -7.87 0.35
C VAL A 650 -12.07 -6.67 0.27
N ILE A 651 -12.59 -5.46 0.48
CA ILE A 651 -11.78 -4.22 0.58
C ILE A 651 -11.78 -3.61 2.00
N GLY A 652 -12.57 -4.18 2.90
CA GLY A 652 -12.74 -3.74 4.28
C GLY A 652 -13.97 -4.39 4.90
N ALA A 653 -14.30 -4.05 6.14
CA ALA A 653 -15.48 -4.59 6.81
C ALA A 653 -16.06 -3.62 7.83
N GLN A 654 -17.31 -3.84 8.19
CA GLN A 654 -18.00 -3.18 9.30
C GLN A 654 -18.22 -4.19 10.42
N MET A 655 -17.96 -3.75 11.65
CA MET A 655 -18.28 -4.49 12.86
C MET A 655 -19.45 -3.81 13.56
N GLN A 656 -20.44 -4.60 14.00
CA GLN A 656 -21.58 -4.13 14.76
C GLN A 656 -21.65 -4.90 16.08
N PHE A 657 -21.57 -4.16 17.19
CA PHE A 657 -21.74 -4.68 18.54
C PHE A 657 -23.22 -4.54 18.92
N LEU A 658 -23.86 -5.64 19.28
CA LEU A 658 -25.28 -5.73 19.65
C LEU A 658 -25.37 -6.22 21.09
N GLY A 659 -25.88 -5.38 21.99
CA GLY A 659 -26.01 -5.72 23.41
C GLY A 659 -25.08 -4.96 24.36
N GLU A 660 -24.41 -3.91 23.90
CA GLU A 660 -23.86 -2.85 24.76
C GLU A 660 -24.93 -1.84 25.18
#